data_AF-A0AA90VJ37-F1
#
_entry.id   AF-A0AA90VJ37-F1
#
_cell.length_a   1.000
_cell.length_b   1.000
_cell.length_c   1.000
_cell.angle_alpha   90.00
_cell.angle_beta   90.00
_cell.angle_gamma   90.00
#
_symmetry.space_group_name_H-M   'P 1'
#
loop_
_entity.id
_entity.type
_entity.pdbx_description
1 polymer ?
#
loop_
_entity_poly.entity_id
_entity_poly.type
_entity_poly.pdbx_seq_one_letter_code
_entity_poly.pdbx_strand_id
1 'polypeptide(L)'
;MNIYSIKVETVGGGSSDTPGSTDKITHAVARNSKVNQMYVTTKSGDVKYYNTADLTSVKFEGDKAIIAPKSGSENDEYNASVQAIRFAKKADQGESGDIDNPAGVIQITEAKGWQESAYLKWAPFEGASSYNVYVDDKKIDAQLVRQYKSYYRADVLGLKEGTYSVKVVPVNAEGKEIAGANTASNLVVKSYNREGFAHFKYAGVGAYNNDGTLKAGAKVLYITAKTAKTVSTTVNTGKLETITGLQSIIDAYQKGEDTTPIVFRIIGKVSLSDLDKISSSAEGLQIKGKGAHSVMNMTFEGVGDDATVYGFGFLLRNTKSVEFRNFAIMRCLDDAMSLDTDNSHVWIHNMDLFYGKKGGAADQAKGDGTVDIKGDSQYITVAYNRFWDNGKASMCGMTSESGPNYITYHHNWFDHSDSRMARVRTMSVHMYNNYYQHNDVYGIGATSGSSIFMESNYFDAVKRPIMSSLQGTDAMGDGTFSGEKGGLIKAYGNVFANKPANFSYIPYAENNTSFDAYEVSNPSEQVPASVKTLVGGTSYDNFDTNPSLMYAYAADKAEDVPSIVEGFYGAGRLNHGDIDFVIPDETVVTNGHQQPWPALASILDAYTSGVVKVFGESDGGTVNPTPDPTPDPTPDPTPGPDAPVIEGTVTCSFAADGTLSNTSFALTGEAKNVKKEETVIDGTTYTASLKMESKTEVSFTTSQKMTLYVYYGLSGTNTNVKVDGVKQTGAPTTVVLEAGAHKITKGESTTVALIKLVPVTE
;
A
#
# COMPACT_ATOMS: atom_id res chain seq x y z
N MET A 1 -20.56 8.23 26.78
CA MET A 1 -19.22 7.86 27.27
C MET A 1 -18.87 6.55 26.58
N ASN A 2 -17.91 6.55 25.66
CA ASN A 2 -17.47 5.33 24.99
C ASN A 2 -16.36 4.71 25.85
N ILE A 3 -16.55 3.48 26.32
CA ILE A 3 -15.58 2.76 27.15
C ILE A 3 -14.78 1.84 26.21
N TYR A 4 -13.47 2.02 26.15
CA TYR A 4 -12.59 1.26 25.23
C TYR A 4 -11.80 0.15 25.94
N SER A 5 -11.48 0.33 27.22
CA SER A 5 -10.83 -0.68 28.06
C SER A 5 -11.10 -0.40 29.53
N ILE A 6 -11.08 -1.46 30.33
CA ILE A 6 -11.11 -1.39 31.80
C ILE A 6 -9.93 -2.23 32.31
N LYS A 7 -9.00 -1.58 33.02
CA LYS A 7 -7.86 -2.23 33.68
C LYS A 7 -8.15 -2.31 35.18
N VAL A 8 -7.91 -3.49 35.77
CA VAL A 8 -8.04 -3.69 37.22
C VAL A 8 -6.64 -3.62 37.83
N GLU A 9 -6.39 -2.62 38.68
CA GLU A 9 -5.12 -2.47 39.40
C GLU A 9 -5.30 -2.86 40.86
N THR A 10 -4.37 -3.66 41.40
CA THR A 10 -4.32 -3.95 42.84
C THR A 10 -3.91 -2.68 43.59
N VAL A 11 -4.81 -2.16 44.42
CA VAL A 11 -4.50 -1.07 45.36
C VAL A 11 -3.60 -1.64 46.45
N GLY A 12 -2.44 -1.02 46.68
CA GLY A 12 -1.35 -1.54 47.52
C GLY A 12 -1.80 -2.28 48.78
N GLY A 13 -1.52 -3.58 48.79
CA GLY A 13 -1.74 -4.49 49.91
C GLY A 13 -1.38 -5.89 49.45
N GLY A 14 -0.23 -6.40 49.90
CA GLY A 14 0.22 -7.74 49.55
C GLY A 14 -0.80 -8.77 50.01
N SER A 15 -1.48 -9.39 49.05
CA SER A 15 -1.94 -10.78 49.20
C SER A 15 -1.36 -11.58 48.05
N SER A 16 -0.51 -12.54 48.40
CA SER A 16 0.01 -13.59 47.52
C SER A 16 -1.02 -14.72 47.39
N ASP A 17 -2.28 -14.39 47.19
CA ASP A 17 -3.31 -15.39 46.94
C ASP A 17 -3.20 -15.83 45.49
N THR A 18 -2.62 -17.00 45.30
CA THR A 18 -2.70 -17.74 44.04
C THR A 18 -4.17 -18.14 43.87
N PRO A 19 -4.94 -17.65 42.89
CA PRO A 19 -6.33 -18.02 42.76
C PRO A 19 -6.41 -19.46 42.23
N GLY A 20 -6.94 -20.39 43.02
CA GLY A 20 -7.63 -21.53 42.43
C GLY A 20 -8.90 -20.98 41.78
N SER A 21 -8.96 -20.87 40.45
CA SER A 21 -10.09 -20.19 39.81
C SER A 21 -11.38 -20.97 40.06
N THR A 22 -12.34 -20.31 40.70
CA THR A 22 -13.74 -20.74 40.81
C THR A 22 -14.59 -20.04 39.74
N ASP A 23 -13.94 -19.63 38.65
CA ASP A 23 -14.58 -18.88 37.57
C ASP A 23 -15.71 -19.71 36.97
N LYS A 24 -16.87 -19.07 36.81
CA LYS A 24 -18.03 -19.66 36.15
C LYS A 24 -18.12 -19.06 34.76
N ILE A 25 -17.65 -19.77 33.75
CA ILE A 25 -17.59 -19.28 32.37
C ILE A 25 -18.39 -20.24 31.49
N THR A 26 -19.54 -19.80 31.02
CA THR A 26 -20.48 -20.62 30.25
C THR A 26 -20.95 -19.96 28.95
N HIS A 27 -20.72 -18.65 28.79
CA HIS A 27 -21.22 -17.86 27.66
C HIS A 27 -20.09 -17.30 26.77
N ALA A 28 -18.83 -17.62 27.08
CA ALA A 28 -17.72 -17.25 26.21
C ALA A 28 -17.86 -17.93 24.84
N VAL A 29 -17.61 -17.16 23.79
CA VAL A 29 -17.64 -17.61 22.38
C VAL A 29 -16.23 -17.64 21.80
N ALA A 30 -16.09 -18.21 20.60
CA ALA A 30 -14.87 -18.06 19.82
C ALA A 30 -14.69 -16.60 19.35
N ARG A 31 -13.45 -16.21 19.08
CA ARG A 31 -13.16 -14.95 18.40
C ARG A 31 -13.88 -14.93 17.05
N ASN A 32 -14.55 -13.83 16.74
CA ASN A 32 -15.26 -13.63 15.49
C ASN A 32 -15.17 -12.16 15.10
N SER A 33 -14.29 -11.85 14.16
CA SER A 33 -14.11 -10.50 13.63
C SER A 33 -15.34 -9.97 12.90
N LYS A 34 -16.31 -10.80 12.50
CA LYS A 34 -17.52 -10.34 11.80
C LYS A 34 -18.53 -9.67 12.73
N VAL A 35 -18.31 -9.71 14.05
CA VAL A 35 -19.18 -9.10 15.06
C VAL A 35 -18.37 -8.30 16.08
N ASN A 36 -18.99 -7.30 16.71
CA ASN A 36 -18.33 -6.53 17.76
C ASN A 36 -18.20 -7.42 19.01
N GLN A 37 -16.98 -7.61 19.51
CA GLN A 37 -16.72 -8.48 20.65
C GLN A 37 -16.08 -7.72 21.81
N MET A 38 -16.49 -8.05 23.02
CA MET A 38 -15.75 -7.79 24.24
C MET A 38 -14.92 -9.02 24.55
N TYR A 39 -13.76 -8.86 25.19
CA TYR A 39 -13.03 -9.99 25.72
C TYR A 39 -12.36 -9.68 27.04
N VAL A 40 -12.22 -10.75 27.82
CA VAL A 40 -11.65 -10.74 29.16
C VAL A 40 -10.31 -11.44 29.09
N THR A 41 -9.24 -10.73 29.44
CA THR A 41 -7.93 -11.32 29.69
C THR A 41 -7.83 -11.61 31.18
N THR A 42 -7.53 -12.85 31.52
CA THR A 42 -7.30 -13.28 32.90
C THR A 42 -5.84 -13.11 33.30
N LYS A 43 -5.53 -13.18 34.60
CA LYS A 43 -4.17 -13.14 35.15
C LYS A 43 -3.31 -14.32 34.71
N SER A 44 -3.90 -15.47 34.37
CA SER A 44 -3.20 -16.60 33.73
C SER A 44 -2.87 -16.35 32.25
N GLY A 45 -3.47 -15.31 31.64
CA GLY A 45 -3.31 -14.99 30.23
C GLY A 45 -4.36 -15.61 29.31
N ASP A 46 -5.34 -16.34 29.84
CA ASP A 46 -6.47 -16.84 29.05
C ASP A 46 -7.35 -15.68 28.58
N VAL A 47 -7.83 -15.76 27.33
CA VAL A 47 -8.75 -14.79 26.73
C VAL A 47 -10.11 -15.43 26.49
N LYS A 48 -11.19 -14.74 26.88
CA LYS A 48 -12.57 -15.19 26.66
C LYS A 48 -13.36 -14.10 25.93
N TYR A 49 -13.99 -14.46 24.81
CA TYR A 49 -14.71 -13.52 23.97
C TYR A 49 -16.21 -13.56 24.24
N TYR A 50 -16.86 -12.43 24.06
CA TYR A 50 -18.30 -12.24 24.22
C TYR A 50 -18.79 -11.31 23.11
N ASN A 51 -19.79 -11.74 22.35
CA ASN A 51 -20.44 -10.85 21.40
C ASN A 51 -21.13 -9.72 22.18
N THR A 52 -20.76 -8.47 21.92
CA THR A 52 -21.33 -7.31 22.63
C THR A 52 -22.84 -7.19 22.43
N ALA A 53 -23.34 -7.66 21.29
CA ALA A 53 -24.77 -7.71 20.99
C ALA A 53 -25.55 -8.68 21.90
N ASP A 54 -24.86 -9.64 22.54
CA ASP A 54 -25.45 -10.67 23.39
C ASP A 54 -25.32 -10.34 24.89
N LEU A 55 -24.76 -9.18 25.26
CA LEU A 55 -24.53 -8.77 26.65
C LEU A 55 -25.55 -7.70 27.12
N THR A 56 -25.94 -7.80 28.39
CA THR A 56 -26.74 -6.78 29.09
C THR A 56 -25.88 -5.82 29.90
N SER A 57 -24.89 -6.33 30.64
CA SER A 57 -24.02 -5.51 31.48
C SER A 57 -22.73 -6.23 31.87
N VAL A 58 -21.69 -5.44 32.19
CA VAL A 58 -20.48 -5.88 32.90
C VAL A 58 -20.44 -5.16 34.22
N LYS A 59 -20.28 -5.89 35.32
CA LYS A 59 -20.27 -5.35 36.69
C LYS A 59 -19.03 -5.81 37.44
N PHE A 60 -18.62 -5.03 38.43
CA PHE A 60 -17.54 -5.38 39.36
C PHE A 60 -18.09 -5.34 40.79
N GLU A 61 -17.91 -6.44 41.53
CA GLU A 61 -18.29 -6.59 42.93
C GLU A 61 -17.03 -6.95 43.73
N GLY A 62 -16.33 -5.94 44.26
CA GLY A 62 -14.99 -6.14 44.80
C GLY A 62 -13.99 -6.47 43.68
N ASP A 63 -13.28 -7.59 43.81
CA ASP A 63 -12.36 -8.13 42.79
C ASP A 63 -13.04 -9.10 41.81
N LYS A 64 -14.35 -9.36 41.99
CA LYS A 64 -15.16 -10.18 41.10
C LYS A 64 -15.65 -9.37 39.89
N ALA A 65 -15.45 -9.89 38.68
CA ALA A 65 -16.08 -9.36 37.48
C ALA A 65 -17.25 -10.26 37.05
N ILE A 66 -18.39 -9.66 36.74
CA ILE A 66 -19.64 -10.35 36.40
C ILE A 66 -20.08 -9.91 35.01
N ILE A 67 -20.22 -10.86 34.09
CA ILE A 67 -20.67 -10.65 32.71
C ILE A 67 -22.08 -11.23 32.58
N ALA A 68 -23.05 -10.33 32.38
CA ALA A 68 -24.45 -10.70 32.27
C ALA A 68 -24.87 -10.80 30.79
N PRO A 69 -25.28 -11.99 30.29
CA PRO A 69 -25.84 -12.13 28.95
C PRO A 69 -27.23 -11.48 28.84
N LYS A 70 -27.75 -11.34 27.61
CA LYS A 70 -29.12 -10.86 27.33
C LYS A 70 -30.20 -11.90 27.56
N SER A 71 -29.90 -13.17 27.32
CA SER A 71 -30.82 -14.25 27.68
C SER A 71 -30.86 -14.40 29.20
N GLY A 72 -31.98 -14.86 29.76
CA GLY A 72 -32.15 -15.13 31.20
C GLY A 72 -31.27 -16.26 31.74
N SER A 73 -30.11 -16.50 31.11
CA SER A 73 -29.06 -17.39 31.53
C SER A 73 -28.32 -16.83 32.74
N GLU A 74 -27.64 -17.70 33.47
CA GLU A 74 -26.81 -17.29 34.61
C GLU A 74 -25.63 -16.42 34.14
N ASN A 75 -25.10 -15.56 35.02
CA ASN A 75 -23.96 -14.73 34.69
C ASN A 75 -22.68 -15.57 34.57
N ASP A 76 -21.77 -15.10 33.71
CA ASP A 76 -20.37 -15.50 33.80
C ASP A 76 -19.68 -14.69 34.90
N GLU A 77 -18.88 -15.35 35.72
CA GLU A 77 -18.28 -14.77 36.92
C GLU A 77 -16.78 -15.09 36.97
N TYR A 78 -15.96 -14.06 37.07
CA TYR A 78 -14.51 -14.14 37.22
C TYR A 78 -14.14 -13.70 38.63
N ASN A 79 -13.63 -14.62 39.45
CA ASN A 79 -13.34 -14.36 40.87
C ASN A 79 -11.86 -13.97 41.01
N ALA A 80 -11.58 -12.66 41.10
CA ALA A 80 -10.23 -12.11 41.23
C ALA A 80 -9.25 -12.49 40.10
N SER A 81 -9.75 -13.05 38.99
CA SER A 81 -8.93 -13.59 37.90
C SER A 81 -8.79 -12.62 36.72
N VAL A 82 -9.60 -11.57 36.61
CA VAL A 82 -9.50 -10.61 35.49
C VAL A 82 -8.26 -9.73 35.62
N GLN A 83 -7.48 -9.66 34.53
CA GLN A 83 -6.41 -8.68 34.33
C GLN A 83 -6.92 -7.45 33.57
N ALA A 84 -7.67 -7.66 32.48
CA ALA A 84 -8.19 -6.59 31.64
C ALA A 84 -9.49 -7.01 30.94
N ILE A 85 -10.37 -6.04 30.70
CA ILE A 85 -11.52 -6.17 29.79
C ILE A 85 -11.33 -5.18 28.66
N ARG A 86 -11.44 -5.67 27.43
CA ARG A 86 -11.22 -4.90 26.20
C ARG A 86 -12.33 -5.15 25.19
N PHE A 87 -12.41 -4.28 24.18
CA PHE A 87 -13.42 -4.34 23.13
C PHE A 87 -12.74 -4.28 21.77
N ALA A 88 -13.15 -5.14 20.85
CA ALA A 88 -12.74 -5.16 19.45
C ALA A 88 -13.96 -4.86 18.57
N LYS A 89 -13.75 -4.03 17.56
CA LYS A 89 -14.77 -3.76 16.54
C LYS A 89 -14.89 -4.94 15.59
N LYS A 90 -16.07 -5.08 14.99
CA LYS A 90 -16.22 -5.92 13.81
C LYS A 90 -15.39 -5.37 12.66
N ALA A 91 -14.84 -6.25 11.84
CA ALA A 91 -14.14 -5.95 10.61
C ALA A 91 -15.03 -5.17 9.64
N ASP A 92 -14.44 -4.15 9.02
CA ASP A 92 -15.09 -3.39 7.95
C ASP A 92 -15.47 -4.34 6.80
N GLN A 93 -16.66 -4.21 6.24
CA GLN A 93 -17.18 -5.05 5.14
C GLN A 93 -17.26 -4.29 3.81
N GLY A 94 -16.75 -3.05 3.79
CA GLY A 94 -16.91 -2.11 2.69
C GLY A 94 -18.34 -1.60 2.57
N GLU A 95 -18.49 -0.45 1.92
CA GLU A 95 -19.78 0.14 1.64
C GLU A 95 -20.21 -0.21 0.21
N SER A 96 -21.46 -0.64 0.05
CA SER A 96 -22.07 -0.80 -1.27
C SER A 96 -22.46 0.56 -1.82
N GLY A 97 -22.19 0.77 -3.12
CA GLY A 97 -22.75 1.90 -3.83
C GLY A 97 -24.26 1.77 -4.00
N ASP A 98 -24.90 2.89 -4.30
CA ASP A 98 -26.32 2.96 -4.61
C ASP A 98 -26.55 2.41 -6.02
N ILE A 99 -27.49 1.48 -6.13
CA ILE A 99 -27.87 0.82 -7.37
C ILE A 99 -29.39 0.89 -7.52
N ASP A 100 -29.85 1.47 -8.62
CA ASP A 100 -31.25 1.37 -9.06
C ASP A 100 -31.33 0.43 -10.27
N ASN A 101 -32.20 -0.56 -10.22
CA ASN A 101 -32.33 -1.60 -11.24
C ASN A 101 -33.76 -1.62 -11.83
N PRO A 102 -34.20 -0.54 -12.51
CA PRO A 102 -35.50 -0.53 -13.16
C PRO A 102 -35.57 -1.58 -14.29
N ALA A 103 -36.79 -1.88 -14.73
CA ALA A 103 -36.98 -2.80 -15.85
C ALA A 103 -36.37 -2.22 -17.15
N GLY A 104 -35.68 -3.06 -17.91
CA GLY A 104 -35.13 -2.70 -19.23
C GLY A 104 -33.72 -2.11 -19.20
N VAL A 105 -33.05 -2.05 -18.04
CA VAL A 105 -31.62 -1.69 -17.93
C VAL A 105 -30.76 -2.87 -17.47
N ILE A 106 -29.45 -2.74 -17.60
CA ILE A 106 -28.47 -3.67 -17.04
C ILE A 106 -28.71 -3.84 -15.54
N GLN A 107 -28.77 -5.09 -15.09
CA GLN A 107 -29.00 -5.42 -13.69
C GLN A 107 -27.65 -5.50 -12.97
N ILE A 108 -27.26 -4.41 -12.29
CA ILE A 108 -26.04 -4.37 -11.47
C ILE A 108 -26.32 -5.14 -10.18
N THR A 109 -25.53 -6.16 -9.89
CA THR A 109 -25.71 -7.05 -8.73
C THR A 109 -24.81 -6.69 -7.56
N GLU A 110 -23.70 -6.01 -7.85
CA GLU A 110 -22.74 -5.57 -6.83
C GLU A 110 -21.97 -4.36 -7.36
N ALA A 111 -21.75 -3.35 -6.52
CA ALA A 111 -20.85 -2.25 -6.81
C ALA A 111 -20.26 -1.72 -5.50
N LYS A 112 -18.94 -1.60 -5.42
CA LYS A 112 -18.23 -1.07 -4.24
C LYS A 112 -17.03 -0.24 -4.66
N GLY A 113 -16.72 0.80 -3.88
CA GLY A 113 -15.42 1.45 -3.92
C GLY A 113 -14.42 0.70 -3.03
N TRP A 114 -13.16 0.67 -3.43
CA TRP A 114 -12.05 0.01 -2.75
C TRP A 114 -10.84 0.96 -2.64
N GLN A 115 -9.64 0.43 -2.38
CA GLN A 115 -8.40 1.20 -2.39
C GLN A 115 -8.03 1.57 -3.82
N GLU A 116 -8.06 2.88 -4.12
CA GLU A 116 -7.70 3.50 -5.42
C GLU A 116 -8.41 2.90 -6.63
N SER A 117 -9.57 2.31 -6.39
CA SER A 117 -10.32 1.58 -7.39
C SER A 117 -11.79 1.43 -6.99
N ALA A 118 -12.63 1.11 -7.96
CA ALA A 118 -14.02 0.73 -7.75
C ALA A 118 -14.38 -0.41 -8.70
N TYR A 119 -15.29 -1.29 -8.30
CA TYR A 119 -15.72 -2.40 -9.15
C TYR A 119 -17.22 -2.57 -9.19
N LEU A 120 -17.70 -3.19 -10.27
CA LEU A 120 -19.09 -3.52 -10.51
C LEU A 120 -19.20 -4.94 -11.03
N LYS A 121 -20.27 -5.63 -10.64
CA LYS A 121 -20.71 -6.90 -11.24
C LYS A 121 -22.15 -6.74 -11.73
N TRP A 122 -22.47 -7.32 -12.89
CA TRP A 122 -23.82 -7.27 -13.45
C TRP A 122 -24.20 -8.54 -14.22
N ALA A 123 -25.50 -8.79 -14.33
CA ALA A 123 -26.03 -9.90 -15.11
C ALA A 123 -25.89 -9.65 -16.63
N PRO A 124 -25.80 -10.71 -17.46
CA PRO A 124 -25.86 -10.57 -18.91
C PRO A 124 -27.09 -9.80 -19.39
N PHE A 125 -26.92 -8.93 -20.38
CA PHE A 125 -27.98 -8.13 -20.97
C PHE A 125 -28.33 -8.62 -22.38
N GLU A 126 -29.62 -8.72 -22.69
CA GLU A 126 -30.10 -9.19 -23.99
C GLU A 126 -29.63 -8.27 -25.12
N GLY A 127 -29.10 -8.85 -26.20
CA GLY A 127 -28.57 -8.10 -27.34
C GLY A 127 -27.17 -7.50 -27.14
N ALA A 128 -26.58 -7.59 -25.94
CA ALA A 128 -25.20 -7.17 -25.69
C ALA A 128 -24.19 -8.23 -26.14
N SER A 129 -23.17 -7.80 -26.88
CA SER A 129 -21.97 -8.58 -27.23
C SER A 129 -20.75 -8.17 -26.41
N SER A 130 -20.73 -6.93 -25.91
CA SER A 130 -19.74 -6.34 -25.00
C SER A 130 -20.37 -5.20 -24.19
N TYR A 131 -19.55 -4.53 -23.37
CA TYR A 131 -19.99 -3.39 -22.56
C TYR A 131 -18.93 -2.30 -22.58
N ASN A 132 -19.38 -1.05 -22.57
CA ASN A 132 -18.54 0.10 -22.26
C ASN A 132 -18.80 0.51 -20.81
N VAL A 133 -17.76 0.90 -20.09
CA VAL A 133 -17.86 1.36 -18.71
C VAL A 133 -17.22 2.74 -18.61
N TYR A 134 -17.90 3.62 -17.87
CA TYR A 134 -17.54 5.03 -17.74
C TYR A 134 -17.46 5.42 -16.26
N VAL A 135 -16.43 6.16 -15.89
CA VAL A 135 -16.31 6.88 -14.62
C VAL A 135 -16.11 8.35 -14.97
N ASP A 136 -16.89 9.25 -14.37
CA ASP A 136 -16.87 10.69 -14.69
C ASP A 136 -16.91 10.98 -16.21
N ASP A 137 -17.78 10.25 -16.90
CA ASP A 137 -17.96 10.25 -18.37
C ASP A 137 -16.73 9.87 -19.21
N LYS A 138 -15.65 9.43 -18.57
CA LYS A 138 -14.46 8.86 -19.23
C LYS A 138 -14.59 7.35 -19.35
N LYS A 139 -14.44 6.86 -20.56
CA LYS A 139 -14.49 5.43 -20.85
C LYS A 139 -13.20 4.76 -20.36
N ILE A 140 -13.33 3.71 -19.56
CA ILE A 140 -12.19 2.90 -19.13
C ILE A 140 -11.73 1.96 -20.25
N ASP A 141 -10.51 1.47 -20.14
CA ASP A 141 -9.97 0.48 -21.07
C ASP A 141 -10.81 -0.79 -21.11
N ALA A 142 -11.01 -1.35 -22.31
CA ALA A 142 -11.87 -2.51 -22.51
C ALA A 142 -11.39 -3.75 -21.73
N GLN A 143 -10.09 -3.90 -21.48
CA GLN A 143 -9.49 -5.02 -20.75
C GLN A 143 -9.90 -5.03 -19.27
N LEU A 144 -10.32 -3.88 -18.74
CA LEU A 144 -10.87 -3.78 -17.40
C LEU A 144 -12.31 -4.29 -17.33
N VAL A 145 -12.96 -4.59 -18.45
CA VAL A 145 -14.25 -5.28 -18.53
C VAL A 145 -14.01 -6.76 -18.82
N ARG A 146 -14.61 -7.65 -18.03
CA ARG A 146 -14.40 -9.10 -18.11
C ARG A 146 -15.71 -9.86 -17.98
N GLN A 147 -15.78 -10.99 -18.67
CA GLN A 147 -16.88 -11.95 -18.56
C GLN A 147 -16.47 -13.07 -17.60
N TYR A 148 -17.39 -13.43 -16.70
CA TYR A 148 -17.34 -14.61 -15.86
C TYR A 148 -18.49 -15.55 -16.24
N LYS A 149 -18.57 -16.73 -15.61
CA LYS A 149 -19.54 -17.77 -15.97
C LYS A 149 -20.99 -17.30 -15.96
N SER A 150 -21.39 -16.48 -14.99
CA SER A 150 -22.78 -16.04 -14.80
C SER A 150 -22.96 -14.52 -14.75
N TYR A 151 -21.89 -13.74 -14.83
CA TYR A 151 -21.91 -12.29 -14.70
C TYR A 151 -20.79 -11.64 -15.50
N TYR A 152 -20.85 -10.33 -15.62
CA TYR A 152 -19.77 -9.48 -16.12
C TYR A 152 -19.26 -8.59 -15.00
N ARG A 153 -17.99 -8.22 -15.08
CA ARG A 153 -17.32 -7.37 -14.08
C ARG A 153 -16.51 -6.28 -14.74
N ALA A 154 -16.42 -5.12 -14.10
CA ALA A 154 -15.44 -4.10 -14.41
C ALA A 154 -14.75 -3.59 -13.15
N ASP A 155 -13.48 -3.23 -13.27
CA ASP A 155 -12.69 -2.62 -12.20
C ASP A 155 -12.05 -1.35 -12.75
N VAL A 156 -12.44 -0.21 -12.20
CA VAL A 156 -11.86 1.10 -12.46
C VAL A 156 -10.66 1.27 -11.54
N LEU A 157 -9.47 1.50 -12.10
CA LEU A 157 -8.20 1.52 -11.34
C LEU A 157 -7.51 2.87 -11.45
N GLY A 158 -6.72 3.23 -10.43
CA GLY A 158 -5.97 4.49 -10.41
C GLY A 158 -6.85 5.69 -10.05
N LEU A 159 -7.89 5.46 -9.25
CA LEU A 159 -8.76 6.51 -8.75
C LEU A 159 -8.13 7.19 -7.54
N LYS A 160 -8.32 8.50 -7.46
CA LYS A 160 -8.04 9.26 -6.25
C LYS A 160 -9.06 8.89 -5.17
N GLU A 161 -8.71 9.07 -3.91
CA GLU A 161 -9.69 9.00 -2.83
C GLU A 161 -10.84 9.99 -3.07
N GLY A 162 -12.07 9.49 -2.94
CA GLY A 162 -13.27 10.25 -3.31
C GLY A 162 -14.51 9.37 -3.42
N THR A 163 -15.60 9.97 -3.89
CA THR A 163 -16.85 9.27 -4.14
C THR A 163 -17.18 9.35 -5.63
N TYR A 164 -17.45 8.20 -6.24
CA TYR A 164 -17.58 8.07 -7.69
C TYR A 164 -18.93 7.49 -8.10
N SER A 165 -19.30 7.75 -9.35
CA SER A 165 -20.36 7.03 -10.05
C SER A 165 -19.77 6.34 -11.27
N VAL A 166 -20.19 5.10 -11.50
CA VAL A 166 -19.72 4.28 -12.62
C VAL A 166 -20.92 3.79 -13.43
N LYS A 167 -20.92 4.12 -14.72
CA LYS A 167 -21.97 3.83 -15.68
C LYS A 167 -21.54 2.70 -16.61
N VAL A 168 -22.38 1.68 -16.76
CA VAL A 168 -22.19 0.57 -17.71
C VAL A 168 -23.21 0.68 -18.83
N VAL A 169 -22.77 0.51 -20.07
CA VAL A 169 -23.59 0.62 -21.28
C VAL A 169 -23.45 -0.65 -22.13
N PRO A 170 -24.55 -1.32 -22.52
CA PRO A 170 -24.49 -2.50 -23.36
C PRO A 170 -24.12 -2.14 -24.81
N VAL A 171 -23.32 -2.96 -25.46
CA VAL A 171 -22.85 -2.76 -26.83
C VAL A 171 -23.22 -3.98 -27.67
N ASN A 172 -23.88 -3.77 -28.82
CA ASN A 172 -24.33 -4.84 -29.70
C ASN A 172 -23.20 -5.45 -30.55
N ALA A 173 -23.52 -6.42 -31.40
CA ALA A 173 -22.54 -7.12 -32.24
C ALA A 173 -21.87 -6.21 -33.28
N GLU A 174 -22.52 -5.11 -33.67
CA GLU A 174 -21.97 -4.10 -34.58
C GLU A 174 -21.06 -3.07 -33.86
N GLY A 175 -20.83 -3.22 -32.55
CA GLY A 175 -19.99 -2.31 -31.77
C GLY A 175 -20.69 -1.00 -31.38
N LYS A 176 -22.02 -0.91 -31.50
CA LYS A 176 -22.81 0.26 -31.16
C LYS A 176 -23.41 0.12 -29.75
N GLU A 177 -23.34 1.18 -28.96
CA GLU A 177 -24.09 1.26 -27.70
C GLU A 177 -25.59 1.20 -27.96
N ILE A 178 -26.28 0.37 -27.18
CA ILE A 178 -27.74 0.21 -27.23
C ILE A 178 -28.38 0.70 -25.93
N ALA A 179 -29.70 0.86 -25.94
CA ALA A 179 -30.45 1.21 -24.75
C ALA A 179 -30.28 0.14 -23.66
N GLY A 180 -30.35 0.58 -22.39
CA GLY A 180 -30.22 -0.30 -21.23
C GLY A 180 -29.02 0.00 -20.33
N ALA A 181 -28.39 1.17 -20.47
CA ALA A 181 -27.34 1.61 -19.55
C ALA A 181 -27.83 1.66 -18.10
N ASN A 182 -26.94 1.38 -17.15
CA ASN A 182 -27.20 1.55 -15.72
C ASN A 182 -25.98 2.15 -15.01
N THR A 183 -26.19 2.79 -13.87
CA THR A 183 -25.16 3.49 -13.08
C THR A 183 -25.22 3.04 -11.64
N ALA A 184 -24.06 2.71 -11.07
CA ALA A 184 -23.89 2.65 -9.62
C ALA A 184 -23.28 3.97 -9.14
N SER A 185 -23.86 4.59 -8.12
CA SER A 185 -23.38 5.85 -7.53
C SER A 185 -22.89 5.65 -6.10
N ASN A 186 -22.32 6.71 -5.50
CA ASN A 186 -21.86 6.69 -4.11
C ASN A 186 -20.83 5.59 -3.80
N LEU A 187 -19.96 5.30 -4.76
CA LEU A 187 -18.85 4.37 -4.60
C LEU A 187 -17.71 5.08 -3.87
N VAL A 188 -17.52 4.77 -2.58
CA VAL A 188 -16.49 5.39 -1.73
C VAL A 188 -15.14 4.71 -1.94
N VAL A 189 -14.22 5.42 -2.59
CA VAL A 189 -12.84 5.00 -2.86
C VAL A 189 -11.93 5.56 -1.78
N LYS A 190 -11.02 4.74 -1.25
CA LYS A 190 -10.02 5.13 -0.24
C LYS A 190 -8.61 5.12 -0.84
N SER A 191 -7.67 5.86 -0.26
CA SER A 191 -6.25 5.71 -0.60
C SER A 191 -5.66 4.43 -0.01
N TYR A 192 -4.63 3.84 -0.64
CA TYR A 192 -3.77 2.90 0.07
C TYR A 192 -2.99 3.63 1.19
N ASN A 193 -2.74 2.92 2.30
CA ASN A 193 -1.91 3.44 3.39
C ASN A 193 -0.42 3.43 2.96
N ARG A 194 0.15 4.62 2.74
CA ARG A 194 1.54 4.86 2.31
C ARG A 194 2.51 5.11 3.47
N GLU A 195 2.18 4.70 4.69
CA GLU A 195 3.12 4.67 5.81
C GLU A 195 4.20 3.62 5.57
N GLY A 196 5.42 3.84 6.07
CA GLY A 196 6.53 2.92 5.87
C GLY A 196 7.75 3.54 5.18
N PHE A 197 8.88 2.85 5.30
CA PHE A 197 10.14 3.34 4.74
C PHE A 197 10.18 3.44 3.21
N ALA A 198 9.33 2.72 2.47
CA ALA A 198 9.27 2.85 1.01
C ALA A 198 8.93 4.29 0.56
N HIS A 199 8.14 5.00 1.36
CA HIS A 199 7.71 6.38 1.11
C HIS A 199 8.50 7.42 1.93
N PHE A 200 9.44 6.98 2.78
CA PHE A 200 10.22 7.91 3.59
C PHE A 200 11.15 8.74 2.70
N LYS A 201 10.96 10.06 2.70
CA LYS A 201 11.69 11.01 1.85
C LYS A 201 11.61 10.67 0.35
N TYR A 202 10.53 10.00 -0.06
CA TYR A 202 10.31 9.59 -1.44
C TYR A 202 8.81 9.55 -1.76
N ALA A 203 8.40 10.21 -2.85
CA ALA A 203 7.01 10.28 -3.27
C ALA A 203 6.81 9.52 -4.59
N GLY A 204 5.67 8.85 -4.70
CA GLY A 204 5.29 8.07 -5.88
C GLY A 204 6.21 6.87 -6.11
N VAL A 205 6.12 5.85 -5.28
CA VAL A 205 6.77 4.55 -5.56
C VAL A 205 6.09 3.92 -6.78
N GLY A 206 6.87 3.38 -7.71
CA GLY A 206 6.34 2.76 -8.93
C GLY A 206 5.82 3.78 -9.94
N ALA A 207 4.68 3.50 -10.57
CA ALA A 207 4.12 4.29 -11.65
C ALA A 207 2.93 5.19 -11.23
N TYR A 208 2.56 5.19 -9.96
CA TYR A 208 1.47 5.98 -9.40
C TYR A 208 1.98 7.17 -8.58
N ASN A 209 1.18 8.23 -8.53
CA ASN A 209 1.33 9.34 -7.59
C ASN A 209 0.90 8.91 -6.18
N ASN A 210 1.20 9.74 -5.18
CA ASN A 210 0.77 9.46 -3.81
C ASN A 210 -0.74 9.59 -3.58
N ASP A 211 -1.47 10.19 -4.53
CA ASP A 211 -2.93 10.29 -4.48
C ASP A 211 -3.64 9.12 -5.19
N GLY A 212 -2.89 8.13 -5.69
CA GLY A 212 -3.42 6.95 -6.37
C GLY A 212 -3.62 7.08 -7.88
N THR A 213 -3.41 8.28 -8.45
CA THR A 213 -3.50 8.48 -9.90
C THR A 213 -2.22 8.05 -10.62
N LEU A 214 -2.32 7.65 -11.89
CA LEU A 214 -1.14 7.36 -12.72
C LEU A 214 -0.26 8.60 -12.89
N LYS A 215 1.06 8.40 -12.87
CA LYS A 215 2.01 9.45 -13.25
C LYS A 215 1.79 9.87 -14.70
N ALA A 216 2.05 11.14 -15.01
CA ALA A 216 1.96 11.66 -16.37
C ALA A 216 2.86 10.85 -17.32
N GLY A 217 2.28 10.42 -18.45
CA GLY A 217 2.99 9.62 -19.45
C GLY A 217 3.23 8.16 -19.04
N ALA A 218 2.61 7.67 -17.96
CA ALA A 218 2.70 6.26 -17.58
C ALA A 218 2.17 5.36 -18.70
N LYS A 219 2.92 4.29 -19.01
CA LYS A 219 2.52 3.23 -19.91
C LYS A 219 1.69 2.21 -19.11
N VAL A 220 0.56 1.76 -19.65
CA VAL A 220 -0.27 0.72 -19.02
C VAL A 220 -0.34 -0.49 -19.94
N LEU A 221 0.08 -1.65 -19.44
CA LEU A 221 0.11 -2.90 -20.19
C LEU A 221 -0.75 -3.95 -19.51
N TYR A 222 -1.64 -4.59 -20.28
CA TYR A 222 -2.53 -5.65 -19.79
C TYR A 222 -1.92 -7.02 -20.03
N ILE A 223 -1.68 -7.74 -18.94
CA ILE A 223 -1.00 -9.03 -18.92
C ILE A 223 -2.01 -10.12 -18.58
N THR A 224 -2.26 -11.00 -19.55
CA THR A 224 -3.04 -12.23 -19.43
C THR A 224 -2.19 -13.42 -19.85
N ALA A 225 -2.69 -14.64 -19.64
CA ALA A 225 -2.05 -15.84 -20.18
C ALA A 225 -1.82 -15.78 -21.70
N LYS A 226 -2.65 -15.04 -22.45
CA LYS A 226 -2.50 -14.89 -23.91
C LYS A 226 -1.57 -13.76 -24.30
N THR A 227 -1.55 -12.66 -23.54
CA THR A 227 -0.80 -11.46 -23.93
C THR A 227 0.60 -11.40 -23.35
N ALA A 228 0.94 -12.19 -22.33
CA ALA A 228 2.26 -12.14 -21.68
C ALA A 228 3.45 -12.28 -22.66
N LYS A 229 3.30 -13.04 -23.76
CA LYS A 229 4.33 -13.18 -24.81
C LYS A 229 4.31 -12.09 -25.88
N THR A 230 3.18 -11.43 -26.06
CA THR A 230 2.88 -10.61 -27.26
C THR A 230 2.66 -9.14 -26.94
N VAL A 231 2.50 -8.79 -25.66
CA VAL A 231 2.42 -7.41 -25.21
C VAL A 231 3.66 -6.66 -25.67
N SER A 232 3.48 -5.44 -26.16
CA SER A 232 4.57 -4.65 -26.72
C SER A 232 4.45 -3.17 -26.39
N THR A 233 5.59 -2.50 -26.24
CA THR A 233 5.68 -1.04 -26.09
C THR A 233 7.01 -0.54 -26.62
N THR A 234 7.08 0.75 -26.93
CA THR A 234 8.35 1.42 -27.21
C THR A 234 9.12 1.64 -25.91
N VAL A 235 10.40 1.32 -25.90
CA VAL A 235 11.34 1.56 -24.79
C VAL A 235 12.58 2.27 -25.35
N ASN A 236 13.12 3.25 -24.62
CA ASN A 236 14.41 3.82 -24.95
C ASN A 236 15.55 2.93 -24.40
N THR A 237 16.29 2.25 -25.27
CA THR A 237 17.45 1.41 -24.89
C THR A 237 18.81 2.08 -25.22
N GLY A 238 18.79 3.41 -25.43
CA GLY A 238 19.79 4.21 -26.14
C GLY A 238 19.32 4.62 -27.55
N LYS A 239 18.23 4.01 -28.01
CA LYS A 239 17.39 4.36 -29.15
C LYS A 239 15.96 3.89 -28.85
N LEU A 240 14.97 4.53 -29.46
CA LEU A 240 13.57 4.11 -29.34
C LEU A 240 13.34 2.83 -30.15
N GLU A 241 12.95 1.75 -29.46
CA GLU A 241 12.70 0.44 -30.05
C GLU A 241 11.39 -0.15 -29.51
N THR A 242 10.63 -0.82 -30.37
CA THR A 242 9.47 -1.61 -29.93
C THR A 242 9.95 -2.94 -29.37
N ILE A 243 9.67 -3.18 -28.10
CA ILE A 243 10.00 -4.42 -27.38
C ILE A 243 8.71 -5.22 -27.17
N THR A 244 8.77 -6.54 -27.34
CA THR A 244 7.63 -7.45 -27.22
C THR A 244 7.94 -8.55 -26.21
N GLY A 245 6.97 -8.89 -25.36
CA GLY A 245 7.07 -9.86 -24.26
C GLY A 245 7.27 -9.19 -22.91
N LEU A 246 6.61 -9.72 -21.87
CA LEU A 246 6.63 -9.14 -20.53
C LEU A 246 8.05 -9.03 -19.95
N GLN A 247 8.79 -10.14 -19.86
CA GLN A 247 10.14 -10.12 -19.32
C GLN A 247 11.08 -9.32 -20.22
N SER A 248 10.92 -9.42 -21.54
CA SER A 248 11.74 -8.66 -22.49
C SER A 248 11.56 -7.14 -22.34
N ILE A 249 10.35 -6.65 -22.05
CA ILE A 249 10.10 -5.23 -21.74
C ILE A 249 10.78 -4.84 -20.42
N ILE A 250 10.67 -5.68 -19.38
CA ILE A 250 11.33 -5.43 -18.08
C ILE A 250 12.85 -5.34 -18.26
N ASP A 251 13.45 -6.28 -19.00
CA ASP A 251 14.89 -6.29 -19.30
C ASP A 251 15.33 -5.03 -20.06
N ALA A 252 14.49 -4.48 -20.93
CA ALA A 252 14.84 -3.30 -21.74
C ALA A 252 15.09 -2.05 -20.87
N TYR A 253 14.42 -1.94 -19.72
CA TYR A 253 14.65 -0.86 -18.73
C TYR A 253 15.97 -1.01 -17.97
N GLN A 254 16.61 -2.19 -17.97
CA GLN A 254 17.85 -2.44 -17.23
C GLN A 254 18.99 -1.48 -17.60
N LYS A 255 19.00 -0.94 -18.82
CA LYS A 255 20.02 0.04 -19.24
C LYS A 255 19.89 1.41 -18.57
N GLY A 256 18.74 1.72 -17.96
CA GLY A 256 18.46 3.00 -17.30
C GLY A 256 18.27 4.18 -18.24
N GLU A 257 18.13 3.94 -19.56
CA GLU A 257 17.91 4.99 -20.58
C GLU A 257 16.42 5.36 -20.71
N ASP A 258 15.52 4.48 -20.29
CA ASP A 258 14.08 4.73 -20.14
C ASP A 258 13.72 4.62 -18.66
N THR A 259 13.13 5.68 -18.12
CA THR A 259 12.58 5.72 -16.75
C THR A 259 11.09 6.07 -16.77
N THR A 260 10.45 6.01 -17.95
CA THR A 260 9.03 6.28 -18.13
C THR A 260 8.24 5.33 -17.23
N PRO A 261 7.37 5.85 -16.35
CA PRO A 261 6.52 5.03 -15.50
C PRO A 261 5.76 3.97 -16.30
N ILE A 262 5.66 2.76 -15.76
CA ILE A 262 5.00 1.66 -16.44
C ILE A 262 4.26 0.76 -15.44
N VAL A 263 3.00 0.45 -15.76
CA VAL A 263 2.15 -0.47 -15.00
C VAL A 263 1.91 -1.74 -15.81
N PHE A 264 2.13 -2.88 -15.18
CA PHE A 264 1.75 -4.20 -15.68
C PHE A 264 0.50 -4.65 -14.93
N ARG A 265 -0.67 -4.52 -15.57
CA ARG A 265 -1.98 -4.93 -15.03
C ARG A 265 -2.23 -6.41 -15.31
N ILE A 266 -2.14 -7.24 -14.28
CA ILE A 266 -2.31 -8.70 -14.35
C ILE A 266 -3.80 -9.02 -14.26
N ILE A 267 -4.33 -9.73 -15.27
CA ILE A 267 -5.73 -10.13 -15.33
C ILE A 267 -5.84 -11.66 -15.34
N GLY A 268 -6.61 -12.18 -14.39
CA GLY A 268 -6.81 -13.62 -14.21
C GLY A 268 -5.50 -14.34 -13.83
N LYS A 269 -5.36 -15.59 -14.27
CA LYS A 269 -4.18 -16.43 -13.97
C LYS A 269 -3.14 -16.32 -15.09
N VAL A 270 -1.93 -15.88 -14.76
CA VAL A 270 -0.74 -15.92 -15.63
C VAL A 270 0.22 -16.96 -15.07
N SER A 271 0.52 -18.00 -15.84
CA SER A 271 1.40 -19.09 -15.42
C SER A 271 2.82 -18.91 -15.96
N LEU A 272 3.80 -19.58 -15.35
CA LEU A 272 5.19 -19.57 -15.82
C LEU A 272 5.32 -19.91 -17.33
N SER A 273 4.50 -20.83 -17.84
CA SER A 273 4.48 -21.22 -19.26
C SER A 273 3.97 -20.14 -20.22
N ASP A 274 3.28 -19.14 -19.68
CA ASP A 274 2.64 -18.06 -20.45
C ASP A 274 3.63 -16.91 -20.70
N LEU A 275 4.72 -16.83 -19.95
CA LEU A 275 5.75 -15.80 -20.09
C LEU A 275 6.55 -15.98 -21.40
N ASP A 276 7.05 -14.88 -21.98
CA ASP A 276 7.96 -14.90 -23.12
C ASP A 276 9.28 -15.59 -22.76
N LYS A 277 9.81 -15.26 -21.58
CA LYS A 277 10.98 -15.87 -20.95
C LYS A 277 11.00 -15.50 -19.47
N ILE A 278 11.98 -16.04 -18.75
CA ILE A 278 12.35 -15.60 -17.39
C ILE A 278 13.81 -15.18 -17.39
N SER A 279 14.13 -14.15 -16.60
CA SER A 279 15.51 -13.67 -16.43
C SER A 279 16.11 -14.11 -15.08
N SER A 280 15.33 -14.80 -14.24
CA SER A 280 15.80 -15.54 -13.07
C SER A 280 15.33 -16.99 -13.13
N SER A 281 16.25 -17.95 -13.16
CA SER A 281 15.89 -19.38 -13.09
C SER A 281 15.48 -19.82 -11.67
N ALA A 282 15.87 -19.06 -10.65
CA ALA A 282 15.52 -19.33 -9.26
C ALA A 282 14.11 -18.79 -8.94
N GLU A 283 13.81 -17.56 -9.39
CA GLU A 283 12.57 -16.88 -8.99
C GLU A 283 11.54 -16.79 -10.11
N GLY A 284 11.96 -16.57 -11.35
CA GLY A 284 11.07 -16.25 -12.47
C GLY A 284 11.32 -14.86 -13.03
N LEU A 285 10.37 -13.94 -12.87
CA LEU A 285 10.51 -12.60 -13.43
C LEU A 285 11.63 -11.84 -12.71
N GLN A 286 12.52 -11.17 -13.45
CA GLN A 286 13.59 -10.36 -12.87
C GLN A 286 13.43 -8.90 -13.25
N ILE A 287 13.43 -8.02 -12.25
CA ILE A 287 13.57 -6.58 -12.41
C ILE A 287 15.01 -6.24 -12.02
N LYS A 288 15.81 -5.80 -12.99
CA LYS A 288 17.22 -5.48 -12.76
C LYS A 288 17.55 -4.07 -13.23
N GLY A 289 18.14 -3.29 -12.34
CA GLY A 289 18.72 -1.98 -12.64
C GLY A 289 20.14 -2.06 -13.18
N LYS A 290 20.61 -1.00 -13.83
CA LYS A 290 21.97 -0.86 -14.37
C LYS A 290 23.04 -0.98 -13.28
N GLY A 291 22.75 -0.41 -12.12
CA GLY A 291 23.57 -0.39 -10.92
C GLY A 291 22.72 -0.01 -9.71
N ALA A 292 23.29 -0.07 -8.50
CA ALA A 292 22.57 0.12 -7.24
C ALA A 292 21.50 1.23 -7.30
N HIS A 293 20.29 0.91 -6.86
CA HIS A 293 19.17 1.85 -6.76
C HIS A 293 18.79 2.58 -8.08
N SER A 294 18.89 1.90 -9.23
CA SER A 294 18.45 2.45 -10.52
C SER A 294 16.93 2.64 -10.56
N VAL A 295 16.48 3.86 -10.88
CA VAL A 295 15.05 4.17 -10.97
C VAL A 295 14.39 3.37 -12.08
N MET A 296 13.39 2.56 -11.72
CA MET A 296 12.60 1.73 -12.63
C MET A 296 11.20 2.32 -12.88
N ASN A 297 10.57 2.90 -11.85
CA ASN A 297 9.17 3.38 -11.87
C ASN A 297 8.19 2.33 -12.40
N MET A 298 8.32 1.10 -11.91
CA MET A 298 7.48 -0.03 -12.34
C MET A 298 6.44 -0.36 -11.27
N THR A 299 5.19 -0.55 -11.68
CA THR A 299 4.14 -1.13 -10.83
C THR A 299 3.64 -2.43 -11.45
N PHE A 300 3.51 -3.47 -10.64
CA PHE A 300 2.81 -4.71 -10.96
C PHE A 300 1.52 -4.73 -10.17
N GLU A 301 0.38 -4.68 -10.86
CA GLU A 301 -0.94 -4.49 -10.25
C GLU A 301 -1.89 -5.58 -10.71
N GLY A 302 -2.58 -6.26 -9.80
CA GLY A 302 -3.66 -7.16 -10.17
C GLY A 302 -4.97 -6.43 -10.42
N VAL A 303 -5.76 -6.93 -11.37
CA VAL A 303 -7.11 -6.43 -11.67
C VAL A 303 -8.15 -7.40 -11.11
N GLY A 304 -9.02 -6.89 -10.23
CA GLY A 304 -10.06 -7.69 -9.56
C GLY A 304 -9.54 -8.46 -8.34
N ASP A 305 -10.29 -9.49 -7.95
CA ASP A 305 -10.00 -10.39 -6.81
C ASP A 305 -9.34 -11.72 -7.24
N ASP A 306 -9.19 -11.96 -8.55
CA ASP A 306 -8.70 -13.24 -9.09
C ASP A 306 -7.39 -13.13 -9.88
N ALA A 307 -6.77 -11.94 -9.91
CA ALA A 307 -5.44 -11.74 -10.49
C ALA A 307 -4.39 -12.57 -9.75
N THR A 308 -3.67 -13.41 -10.50
CA THR A 308 -2.77 -14.43 -9.95
C THR A 308 -1.58 -14.67 -10.87
N VAL A 309 -0.37 -14.71 -10.31
CA VAL A 309 0.79 -15.34 -10.94
C VAL A 309 1.02 -16.73 -10.37
N TYR A 310 1.27 -17.70 -11.25
CA TYR A 310 1.30 -19.11 -10.88
C TYR A 310 2.58 -19.79 -11.36
N GLY A 311 3.30 -20.42 -10.43
CA GLY A 311 4.49 -21.20 -10.76
C GLY A 311 5.79 -20.40 -10.82
N PHE A 312 5.76 -19.09 -10.49
CA PHE A 312 6.89 -18.18 -10.49
C PHE A 312 6.69 -17.03 -9.50
N GLY A 313 7.79 -16.42 -9.08
CA GLY A 313 7.89 -15.20 -8.28
C GLY A 313 8.73 -14.12 -8.97
N PHE A 314 9.28 -13.20 -8.17
CA PHE A 314 10.02 -12.03 -8.65
C PHE A 314 11.38 -11.88 -7.99
N LEU A 315 12.41 -11.57 -8.78
CA LEU A 315 13.75 -11.18 -8.32
C LEU A 315 14.01 -9.71 -8.63
N LEU A 316 14.36 -8.92 -7.61
CA LEU A 316 14.75 -7.52 -7.75
C LEU A 316 16.25 -7.36 -7.49
N ARG A 317 16.95 -6.75 -8.46
CA ARG A 317 18.36 -6.38 -8.38
C ARG A 317 18.57 -4.92 -8.74
N ASN A 318 19.21 -4.17 -7.86
CA ASN A 318 19.72 -2.83 -8.11
C ASN A 318 18.60 -1.84 -8.47
N THR A 319 17.39 -2.05 -7.98
CA THR A 319 16.21 -1.29 -8.41
C THR A 319 15.88 -0.15 -7.45
N LYS A 320 15.19 0.87 -7.95
CA LYS A 320 14.53 1.90 -7.16
C LYS A 320 13.14 2.18 -7.71
N SER A 321 12.17 2.43 -6.84
CA SER A 321 10.79 2.77 -7.24
C SER A 321 10.09 1.60 -7.95
N VAL A 322 9.77 0.56 -7.19
CA VAL A 322 9.02 -0.60 -7.67
C VAL A 322 7.86 -0.91 -6.71
N GLU A 323 6.67 -1.12 -7.25
CA GLU A 323 5.44 -1.39 -6.49
C GLU A 323 4.82 -2.72 -6.93
N PHE A 324 4.33 -3.51 -5.98
CA PHE A 324 3.58 -4.74 -6.21
C PHE A 324 2.29 -4.68 -5.41
N ARG A 325 1.14 -4.83 -6.09
CA ARG A 325 -0.16 -4.73 -5.43
C ARG A 325 -1.29 -5.57 -6.01
N ASN A 326 -2.19 -6.02 -5.14
CA ASN A 326 -3.49 -6.58 -5.50
C ASN A 326 -3.46 -7.86 -6.37
N PHE A 327 -2.45 -8.73 -6.23
CA PHE A 327 -2.48 -10.04 -6.89
C PHE A 327 -1.98 -11.16 -5.98
N ALA A 328 -2.30 -12.40 -6.35
CA ALA A 328 -1.81 -13.58 -5.65
C ALA A 328 -0.53 -14.13 -6.30
N ILE A 329 0.39 -14.63 -5.47
CA ILE A 329 1.49 -15.49 -5.91
C ILE A 329 1.23 -16.89 -5.37
N MET A 330 1.18 -17.87 -6.27
CA MET A 330 0.93 -19.27 -5.93
C MET A 330 2.02 -20.17 -6.50
N ARG A 331 2.50 -21.12 -5.69
CA ARG A 331 3.47 -22.14 -6.13
C ARG A 331 4.71 -21.50 -6.77
N CYS A 332 5.22 -20.42 -6.18
CA CYS A 332 6.47 -19.79 -6.61
C CYS A 332 7.61 -20.82 -6.68
N LEU A 333 8.68 -20.47 -7.39
CA LEU A 333 9.83 -21.34 -7.58
C LEU A 333 10.61 -21.47 -6.26
N ASP A 334 11.59 -20.62 -6.02
CA ASP A 334 12.29 -20.54 -4.73
C ASP A 334 11.53 -19.57 -3.80
N ASP A 335 11.61 -18.28 -4.09
CA ASP A 335 10.94 -17.19 -3.37
C ASP A 335 9.73 -16.64 -4.14
N ALA A 336 8.71 -16.14 -3.43
CA ALA A 336 7.64 -15.37 -4.06
C ALA A 336 8.14 -13.97 -4.47
N MET A 337 8.88 -13.32 -3.58
CA MET A 337 9.55 -12.03 -3.76
C MET A 337 10.95 -12.10 -3.17
N SER A 338 11.98 -12.00 -4.02
CA SER A 338 13.38 -11.97 -3.61
C SER A 338 14.01 -10.62 -3.97
N LEU A 339 14.38 -9.84 -2.97
CA LEU A 339 15.08 -8.57 -3.12
C LEU A 339 16.56 -8.79 -2.78
N ASP A 340 17.36 -9.09 -3.78
CA ASP A 340 18.81 -9.31 -3.69
C ASP A 340 19.36 -8.78 -4.99
N THR A 341 20.03 -7.61 -5.08
CA THR A 341 20.76 -6.80 -4.07
C THR A 341 20.50 -5.31 -4.36
N ASP A 342 20.89 -4.39 -3.47
CA ASP A 342 20.93 -2.93 -3.67
C ASP A 342 19.62 -2.30 -4.17
N ASN A 343 18.48 -2.80 -3.66
CA ASN A 343 17.17 -2.25 -3.97
C ASN A 343 16.83 -1.06 -3.05
N SER A 344 16.04 -0.10 -3.52
CA SER A 344 15.47 0.92 -2.63
C SER A 344 14.07 1.38 -2.98
N HIS A 345 13.27 1.83 -2.01
CA HIS A 345 11.91 2.31 -2.24
C HIS A 345 11.07 1.29 -3.02
N VAL A 346 10.92 0.10 -2.41
CA VAL A 346 10.06 -0.96 -2.93
C VAL A 346 8.88 -1.13 -1.99
N TRP A 347 7.67 -1.17 -2.55
CA TRP A 347 6.44 -1.35 -1.81
C TRP A 347 5.73 -2.62 -2.26
N ILE A 348 5.56 -3.56 -1.33
CA ILE A 348 4.90 -4.85 -1.56
C ILE A 348 3.66 -4.85 -0.69
N HIS A 349 2.46 -4.71 -1.28
CA HIS A 349 1.27 -4.52 -0.48
C HIS A 349 -0.03 -5.09 -1.04
N ASN A 350 -0.98 -5.43 -0.16
CA ASN A 350 -2.29 -5.97 -0.54
C ASN A 350 -2.16 -7.21 -1.45
N MET A 351 -1.20 -8.08 -1.15
CA MET A 351 -0.92 -9.31 -1.88
C MET A 351 -1.42 -10.53 -1.11
N ASP A 352 -1.90 -11.55 -1.83
CA ASP A 352 -2.02 -12.91 -1.27
C ASP A 352 -0.77 -13.72 -1.62
N LEU A 353 0.00 -14.11 -0.62
CA LEU A 353 1.26 -14.82 -0.79
C LEU A 353 1.10 -16.26 -0.30
N PHE A 354 0.71 -17.16 -1.20
CA PHE A 354 0.61 -18.58 -0.91
C PHE A 354 1.97 -19.26 -0.93
N TYR A 355 2.07 -20.40 -0.25
CA TYR A 355 3.30 -21.16 -0.17
C TYR A 355 3.84 -21.64 -1.52
N GLY A 356 5.17 -21.79 -1.57
CA GLY A 356 5.92 -22.12 -2.76
C GLY A 356 5.88 -23.60 -3.13
N LYS A 357 6.65 -23.97 -4.15
CA LYS A 357 6.91 -25.38 -4.47
C LYS A 357 7.75 -26.02 -3.38
N LYS A 358 7.50 -27.29 -3.09
CA LYS A 358 8.31 -28.05 -2.13
C LYS A 358 9.79 -28.02 -2.52
N GLY A 359 10.63 -27.56 -1.60
CA GLY A 359 12.09 -27.56 -1.74
C GLY A 359 12.74 -28.88 -1.31
N GLY A 360 14.06 -28.88 -1.24
CA GLY A 360 14.87 -30.07 -0.91
C GLY A 360 15.08 -30.29 0.58
N ALA A 361 15.00 -29.24 1.40
CA ALA A 361 15.17 -29.33 2.85
C ALA A 361 13.87 -29.71 3.58
N ALA A 362 13.99 -30.25 4.79
CA ALA A 362 12.84 -30.68 5.59
C ALA A 362 11.90 -29.53 5.95
N ASP A 363 12.45 -28.34 6.17
CA ASP A 363 11.72 -27.10 6.47
C ASP A 363 11.20 -26.38 5.21
N GLN A 364 11.34 -26.98 4.02
CA GLN A 364 10.88 -26.43 2.73
C GLN A 364 9.66 -27.16 2.16
N ALA A 365 8.87 -27.82 3.01
CA ALA A 365 7.64 -28.49 2.57
C ALA A 365 6.64 -27.50 1.94
N LYS A 366 6.64 -26.26 2.42
CA LYS A 366 5.84 -25.10 2.00
C LYS A 366 6.68 -24.07 1.17
N GLY A 367 7.74 -24.51 0.50
CA GLY A 367 8.68 -23.61 -0.22
C GLY A 367 9.83 -23.09 0.64
N ASP A 368 10.75 -22.34 0.02
CA ASP A 368 11.80 -21.64 0.76
C ASP A 368 11.29 -20.30 1.29
N GLY A 369 11.78 -19.16 0.81
CA GLY A 369 11.33 -17.83 1.25
C GLY A 369 10.00 -17.43 0.61
N THR A 370 9.30 -16.49 1.25
CA THR A 370 8.14 -15.84 0.64
C THR A 370 8.50 -14.41 0.26
N VAL A 371 8.82 -13.55 1.23
CA VAL A 371 9.35 -12.20 0.96
C VAL A 371 10.72 -12.07 1.60
N ASP A 372 11.76 -12.25 0.80
CA ASP A 372 13.14 -12.21 1.24
C ASP A 372 13.81 -10.90 0.82
N ILE A 373 14.35 -10.16 1.80
CA ILE A 373 15.00 -8.86 1.62
C ILE A 373 16.46 -8.98 2.04
N LYS A 374 17.38 -8.85 1.10
CA LYS A 374 18.80 -9.20 1.25
C LYS A 374 19.69 -8.17 0.54
N GLY A 375 21.00 -8.27 0.79
CA GLY A 375 22.03 -7.62 -0.03
C GLY A 375 21.86 -6.11 -0.07
N ASP A 376 21.96 -5.44 1.06
CA ASP A 376 21.89 -3.95 1.14
C ASP A 376 20.66 -3.31 0.45
N SER A 377 19.54 -4.04 0.44
CA SER A 377 18.24 -3.45 0.12
C SER A 377 17.76 -2.54 1.25
N GLN A 378 17.28 -1.34 0.90
CA GLN A 378 16.97 -0.25 1.84
C GLN A 378 15.60 0.34 1.57
N TYR A 379 14.96 0.96 2.56
CA TYR A 379 13.69 1.67 2.35
C TYR A 379 12.61 0.79 1.71
N ILE A 380 12.33 -0.35 2.34
CA ILE A 380 11.35 -1.33 1.85
C ILE A 380 10.15 -1.34 2.78
N THR A 381 8.96 -1.51 2.23
CA THR A 381 7.72 -1.66 3.00
C THR A 381 6.93 -2.85 2.50
N VAL A 382 6.65 -3.77 3.42
CA VAL A 382 5.81 -4.95 3.24
C VAL A 382 4.55 -4.71 4.06
N ALA A 383 3.43 -4.43 3.40
CA ALA A 383 2.24 -3.90 4.06
C ALA A 383 0.95 -4.60 3.63
N TYR A 384 0.01 -4.87 4.53
CA TYR A 384 -1.30 -5.41 4.15
C TYR A 384 -1.22 -6.69 3.28
N ASN A 385 -0.17 -7.50 3.41
CA ASN A 385 -0.09 -8.77 2.69
C ASN A 385 -0.64 -9.90 3.56
N ARG A 386 -1.30 -10.88 2.95
CA ARG A 386 -1.64 -12.13 3.62
C ARG A 386 -0.64 -13.21 3.23
N PHE A 387 0.13 -13.65 4.20
CA PHE A 387 1.07 -14.76 4.12
C PHE A 387 0.32 -16.05 4.47
N TRP A 388 -0.10 -16.78 3.43
CA TRP A 388 -0.95 -17.95 3.53
C TRP A 388 -0.12 -19.22 3.74
N ASP A 389 -0.13 -19.74 4.97
CA ASP A 389 0.41 -21.06 5.30
C ASP A 389 1.86 -21.24 4.81
N ASN A 390 2.69 -20.21 4.92
CA ASN A 390 4.07 -20.24 4.41
C ASN A 390 5.02 -20.95 5.39
N GLY A 391 6.01 -21.67 4.87
CA GLY A 391 7.04 -22.29 5.71
C GLY A 391 8.03 -21.26 6.28
N LYS A 392 8.57 -20.41 5.41
CA LYS A 392 9.51 -19.34 5.79
C LYS A 392 8.99 -18.03 5.20
N ALA A 393 8.33 -17.22 6.02
CA ALA A 393 7.62 -16.05 5.53
C ALA A 393 8.58 -14.95 5.03
N SER A 394 9.63 -14.62 5.77
CA SER A 394 10.55 -13.56 5.39
C SER A 394 11.92 -13.62 6.07
N MET A 395 12.99 -13.74 5.27
CA MET A 395 14.35 -13.37 5.68
C MET A 395 14.59 -11.89 5.39
N CYS A 396 15.02 -11.13 6.41
CA CYS A 396 15.33 -9.70 6.30
C CYS A 396 16.79 -9.46 6.72
N GLY A 397 17.69 -9.47 5.75
CA GLY A 397 19.14 -9.33 5.90
C GLY A 397 19.89 -10.65 5.90
N MET A 398 21.17 -10.58 5.53
CA MET A 398 22.11 -11.68 5.47
C MET A 398 23.30 -11.44 6.41
N THR A 399 24.50 -11.22 5.86
CA THR A 399 25.75 -11.14 6.65
C THR A 399 26.66 -9.98 6.29
N SER A 400 26.44 -9.33 5.14
CA SER A 400 27.37 -8.33 4.58
C SER A 400 26.78 -6.93 4.54
N GLU A 401 25.56 -6.76 5.06
CA GLU A 401 24.90 -5.47 5.05
C GLU A 401 25.71 -4.41 5.80
N SER A 402 25.81 -3.22 5.21
CA SER A 402 26.84 -2.23 5.57
C SER A 402 26.29 -0.93 6.18
N GLY A 403 24.97 -0.69 6.16
CA GLY A 403 24.34 0.47 6.78
C GLY A 403 23.01 0.11 7.43
N PRO A 404 22.40 0.99 8.24
CA PRO A 404 21.08 0.71 8.78
C PRO A 404 20.08 0.68 7.61
N ASN A 405 19.79 -0.55 7.17
CA ASN A 405 18.87 -0.84 6.09
C ASN A 405 17.47 -0.81 6.70
N TYR A 406 16.75 0.30 6.48
CA TYR A 406 15.47 0.58 7.11
C TYR A 406 14.31 -0.13 6.39
N ILE A 407 13.64 -1.03 7.11
CA ILE A 407 12.55 -1.87 6.57
C ILE A 407 11.30 -1.73 7.44
N THR A 408 10.12 -1.80 6.82
CA THR A 408 8.82 -1.81 7.52
C THR A 408 8.01 -3.04 7.17
N TYR A 409 7.44 -3.67 8.19
CA TYR A 409 6.35 -4.64 8.07
C TYR A 409 5.14 -4.12 8.84
N HIS A 410 4.01 -3.88 8.17
CA HIS A 410 2.80 -3.47 8.88
C HIS A 410 1.50 -3.98 8.31
N HIS A 411 0.51 -4.23 9.18
CA HIS A 411 -0.82 -4.74 8.78
C HIS A 411 -0.77 -6.03 7.96
N ASN A 412 0.33 -6.79 8.00
CA ASN A 412 0.38 -8.08 7.34
C ASN A 412 -0.37 -9.11 8.20
N TRP A 413 -0.99 -10.07 7.52
CA TRP A 413 -1.57 -11.25 8.14
C TRP A 413 -0.65 -12.44 7.92
N PHE A 414 0.03 -12.87 8.97
CA PHE A 414 0.79 -14.12 8.99
C PHE A 414 -0.12 -15.27 9.38
N ASP A 415 -0.87 -15.75 8.39
CA ASP A 415 -1.95 -16.71 8.54
C ASP A 415 -1.40 -18.14 8.49
N HIS A 416 -1.19 -18.77 9.65
CA HIS A 416 -0.66 -20.12 9.80
C HIS A 416 0.73 -20.34 9.16
N SER A 417 1.52 -19.27 9.03
CA SER A 417 2.93 -19.39 8.66
C SER A 417 3.74 -20.10 9.76
N ASP A 418 4.74 -20.90 9.39
CA ASP A 418 5.54 -21.67 10.35
C ASP A 418 6.61 -20.80 11.04
N SER A 419 7.41 -20.04 10.27
CA SER A 419 8.61 -19.36 10.77
C SER A 419 9.02 -18.11 9.98
N ARG A 420 9.86 -17.27 10.59
CA ARG A 420 10.47 -16.06 10.00
C ARG A 420 9.45 -14.96 9.65
N MET A 421 8.75 -14.39 10.63
CA MET A 421 7.76 -13.32 10.38
C MET A 421 8.17 -11.97 11.01
N ALA A 422 9.29 -11.33 10.70
CA ALA A 422 10.42 -11.72 9.86
C ALA A 422 11.56 -12.28 10.74
N ARG A 423 12.52 -12.98 10.12
CA ARG A 423 13.85 -13.19 10.73
C ARG A 423 14.77 -12.08 10.26
N VAL A 424 15.17 -11.21 11.18
CA VAL A 424 15.94 -10.00 10.87
C VAL A 424 17.39 -10.17 11.29
N ARG A 425 18.29 -10.00 10.32
CA ARG A 425 19.75 -9.92 10.49
C ARG A 425 20.22 -8.52 10.16
N THR A 426 21.22 -7.99 10.88
CA THR A 426 22.01 -6.78 10.55
C THR A 426 21.25 -5.46 10.32
N MET A 427 19.93 -5.47 10.12
CA MET A 427 19.08 -4.37 9.69
C MET A 427 18.31 -3.72 10.84
N SER A 428 17.75 -2.53 10.58
CA SER A 428 16.88 -1.78 11.50
C SER A 428 15.44 -1.83 10.97
N VAL A 429 14.54 -2.48 11.70
CA VAL A 429 13.22 -2.86 11.18
C VAL A 429 12.10 -2.39 12.10
N HIS A 430 11.11 -1.71 11.54
CA HIS A 430 9.86 -1.40 12.23
C HIS A 430 8.79 -2.45 11.88
N MET A 431 8.28 -3.15 12.87
CA MET A 431 7.26 -4.18 12.74
C MET A 431 6.04 -3.80 13.58
N TYR A 432 5.00 -3.26 12.97
CA TYR A 432 3.83 -2.79 13.72
C TYR A 432 2.49 -3.22 13.13
N ASN A 433 1.48 -3.36 13.99
CA ASN A 433 0.12 -3.73 13.59
C ASN A 433 0.00 -4.98 12.72
N ASN A 434 0.94 -5.92 12.79
CA ASN A 434 0.81 -7.20 12.08
C ASN A 434 -0.04 -8.17 12.90
N TYR A 435 -0.82 -9.00 12.20
CA TYR A 435 -1.61 -10.07 12.80
C TYR A 435 -0.90 -11.42 12.59
N TYR A 436 -0.48 -12.04 13.68
CA TYR A 436 0.16 -13.34 13.71
C TYR A 436 -0.86 -14.36 14.21
N GLN A 437 -1.35 -15.20 13.30
CA GLN A 437 -2.38 -16.17 13.60
C GLN A 437 -1.80 -17.57 13.47
N HIS A 438 -1.85 -18.32 14.57
CA HIS A 438 -1.68 -19.76 14.57
C HIS A 438 -0.33 -20.20 13.98
N ASN A 439 0.73 -19.55 14.43
CA ASN A 439 2.07 -19.77 13.90
C ASN A 439 2.83 -20.82 14.73
N ASP A 440 3.43 -21.79 14.04
CA ASP A 440 3.95 -23.03 14.64
C ASP A 440 5.32 -22.85 15.32
N VAL A 441 6.35 -22.40 14.58
CA VAL A 441 7.74 -22.41 15.05
C VAL A 441 8.10 -21.14 15.82
N TYR A 442 8.02 -19.98 15.17
CA TYR A 442 8.20 -18.65 15.79
C TYR A 442 7.73 -17.50 14.88
N GLY A 443 7.39 -16.36 15.51
CA GLY A 443 7.05 -15.11 14.82
C GLY A 443 8.27 -14.28 14.46
N ILE A 444 8.52 -13.20 15.22
CA ILE A 444 9.62 -12.25 14.99
C ILE A 444 10.93 -12.83 15.55
N GLY A 445 11.99 -12.81 14.75
CA GLY A 445 13.32 -13.30 15.14
C GLY A 445 14.41 -12.26 14.95
N ALA A 446 15.13 -11.89 16.02
CA ALA A 446 16.28 -10.99 15.94
C ALA A 446 17.61 -11.73 16.01
N THR A 447 18.44 -11.56 14.97
CA THR A 447 19.76 -12.16 14.88
C THR A 447 20.80 -11.21 14.28
N SER A 448 22.07 -11.62 14.30
CA SER A 448 23.21 -10.92 13.68
C SER A 448 23.28 -9.42 13.98
N GLY A 449 22.94 -9.02 15.20
CA GLY A 449 23.02 -7.63 15.63
C GLY A 449 21.94 -6.69 15.09
N SER A 450 20.81 -7.20 14.61
CA SER A 450 19.68 -6.36 14.16
C SER A 450 19.06 -5.53 15.29
N SER A 451 18.36 -4.46 14.90
CA SER A 451 17.50 -3.65 15.78
C SER A 451 16.06 -3.76 15.27
N ILE A 452 15.13 -4.25 16.09
CA ILE A 452 13.71 -4.35 15.71
C ILE A 452 12.87 -3.52 16.67
N PHE A 453 12.11 -2.56 16.15
CA PHE A 453 11.01 -1.94 16.89
C PHE A 453 9.72 -2.72 16.62
N MET A 454 9.19 -3.37 17.63
CA MET A 454 7.96 -4.16 17.57
C MET A 454 6.84 -3.45 18.33
N GLU A 455 5.87 -2.90 17.60
CA GLU A 455 4.83 -2.03 18.14
C GLU A 455 3.42 -2.53 17.81
N SER A 456 2.54 -2.63 18.82
CA SER A 456 1.10 -2.84 18.62
C SER A 456 0.72 -4.03 17.73
N ASN A 457 1.48 -5.12 17.75
CA ASN A 457 1.13 -6.35 17.01
C ASN A 457 0.17 -7.24 17.81
N TYR A 458 -0.58 -8.09 17.11
CA TYR A 458 -1.47 -9.07 17.73
C TYR A 458 -1.04 -10.48 17.40
N PHE A 459 -0.76 -11.28 18.43
CA PHE A 459 -0.37 -12.69 18.32
C PHE A 459 -1.49 -13.57 18.89
N ASP A 460 -2.01 -14.48 18.07
CA ASP A 460 -3.09 -15.40 18.42
C ASP A 460 -2.62 -16.84 18.27
N ALA A 461 -2.61 -17.58 19.39
CA ALA A 461 -2.12 -18.95 19.46
C ALA A 461 -0.72 -19.16 18.84
N VAL A 462 0.20 -18.25 19.13
CA VAL A 462 1.59 -18.32 18.65
C VAL A 462 2.50 -18.84 19.76
N LYS A 463 3.24 -19.92 19.48
CA LYS A 463 4.12 -20.58 20.45
C LYS A 463 5.28 -19.68 20.89
N ARG A 464 6.02 -19.12 19.94
CA ARG A 464 7.20 -18.28 20.20
C ARG A 464 7.02 -16.98 19.43
N PRO A 465 6.21 -16.03 19.93
CA PRO A 465 5.87 -14.84 19.16
C PRO A 465 7.12 -14.01 18.83
N ILE A 466 8.11 -14.03 19.73
CA ILE A 466 9.30 -13.19 19.68
C ILE A 466 10.48 -14.03 20.16
N MET A 467 11.59 -13.97 19.44
CA MET A 467 12.83 -14.62 19.86
C MET A 467 14.05 -13.78 19.49
N SER A 468 15.08 -13.82 20.34
CA SER A 468 16.43 -13.35 20.01
C SER A 468 17.41 -14.50 20.06
N SER A 469 18.25 -14.64 19.02
CA SER A 469 19.18 -15.76 18.89
C SER A 469 20.14 -15.87 20.08
N LEU A 470 20.34 -17.10 20.57
CA LEU A 470 21.26 -17.49 21.66
C LEU A 470 20.99 -16.81 23.02
N GLN A 471 19.78 -16.32 23.25
CA GLN A 471 19.32 -15.78 24.53
C GLN A 471 17.81 -15.95 24.67
N GLY A 472 17.25 -15.54 25.81
CA GLY A 472 15.82 -15.60 26.05
C GLY A 472 15.26 -17.00 25.82
N THR A 473 14.18 -17.07 25.05
CA THR A 473 13.50 -18.32 24.69
C THR A 473 14.42 -19.28 23.91
N ASP A 474 15.28 -18.78 23.02
CA ASP A 474 16.15 -19.64 22.19
C ASP A 474 17.20 -20.38 23.03
N ALA A 475 17.58 -19.83 24.19
CA ALA A 475 18.55 -20.44 25.10
C ALA A 475 17.97 -21.53 26.03
N MET A 476 16.64 -21.71 26.08
CA MET A 476 15.98 -22.66 27.00
C MET A 476 15.98 -24.12 26.52
N GLY A 477 16.46 -24.40 25.29
CA GLY A 477 16.41 -25.73 24.67
C GLY A 477 15.32 -25.82 23.59
N ASP A 478 15.58 -26.60 22.54
CA ASP A 478 14.93 -26.58 21.20
C ASP A 478 15.45 -25.48 20.23
N GLY A 479 16.72 -25.10 20.35
CA GLY A 479 17.35 -24.01 19.58
C GLY A 479 16.88 -23.96 18.12
N THR A 480 16.24 -22.85 17.75
CA THR A 480 15.54 -22.68 16.46
C THR A 480 16.41 -21.93 15.45
N PHE A 481 17.30 -21.07 15.94
CA PHE A 481 18.22 -20.31 15.11
C PHE A 481 19.51 -21.06 14.80
N SER A 482 20.27 -20.55 13.82
CA SER A 482 21.43 -21.23 13.24
C SER A 482 22.73 -20.93 13.99
N GLY A 483 22.63 -20.55 15.27
CA GLY A 483 23.77 -20.24 16.14
C GLY A 483 24.43 -18.87 15.89
N GLU A 484 23.79 -17.97 15.14
CA GLU A 484 24.31 -16.60 15.02
C GLU A 484 24.04 -15.77 16.29
N LYS A 485 24.82 -14.70 16.48
CA LYS A 485 24.65 -13.77 17.62
C LYS A 485 23.26 -13.12 17.60
N GLY A 486 22.74 -12.73 18.76
CA GLY A 486 21.42 -12.08 18.87
C GLY A 486 21.39 -10.64 18.32
N GLY A 487 20.21 -10.22 17.89
CA GLY A 487 19.84 -8.81 17.71
C GLY A 487 19.04 -8.31 18.93
N LEU A 488 18.70 -7.02 19.00
CA LEU A 488 17.86 -6.49 20.08
C LEU A 488 16.49 -6.06 19.57
N ILE A 489 15.45 -6.43 20.33
CA ILE A 489 14.07 -6.07 20.06
C ILE A 489 13.59 -5.10 21.13
N LYS A 490 13.09 -3.94 20.71
CA LYS A 490 12.31 -3.00 21.53
C LYS A 490 10.82 -3.31 21.33
N ALA A 491 10.08 -3.49 22.41
CA ALA A 491 8.67 -3.90 22.36
C ALA A 491 7.74 -2.87 23.00
N TYR A 492 6.62 -2.54 22.34
CA TYR A 492 5.59 -1.67 22.88
C TYR A 492 4.18 -2.13 22.46
N GLY A 493 3.22 -2.16 23.40
CA GLY A 493 1.79 -2.26 23.08
C GLY A 493 1.28 -3.56 22.43
N ASN A 494 2.06 -4.64 22.43
CA ASN A 494 1.68 -5.90 21.75
C ASN A 494 0.67 -6.73 22.57
N VAL A 495 -0.16 -7.54 21.90
CA VAL A 495 -1.13 -8.47 22.51
C VAL A 495 -0.74 -9.91 22.22
N PHE A 496 -0.69 -10.74 23.27
CA PHE A 496 -0.50 -12.19 23.17
C PHE A 496 -1.76 -12.91 23.66
N ALA A 497 -2.61 -13.32 22.71
CA ALA A 497 -3.88 -14.00 22.95
C ALA A 497 -3.75 -15.53 22.77
N ASN A 498 -4.64 -16.28 23.44
CA ASN A 498 -4.77 -17.73 23.32
C ASN A 498 -3.43 -18.50 23.41
N LYS A 499 -2.60 -18.14 24.40
CA LYS A 499 -1.25 -18.68 24.58
C LYS A 499 -1.28 -20.22 24.63
N PRO A 500 -0.63 -20.93 23.69
CA PRO A 500 -0.60 -22.38 23.72
C PRO A 500 0.25 -22.89 24.90
N ALA A 501 0.16 -24.19 25.22
CA ALA A 501 0.84 -24.79 26.38
C ALA A 501 2.37 -24.62 26.39
N ASN A 502 2.97 -24.40 25.22
CA ASN A 502 4.40 -24.21 25.00
C ASN A 502 4.74 -22.76 24.62
N PHE A 503 3.86 -21.81 24.95
CA PHE A 503 4.11 -20.38 24.82
C PHE A 503 5.38 -19.98 25.58
N SER A 504 6.26 -19.21 24.94
CA SER A 504 7.45 -18.65 25.57
C SER A 504 7.73 -17.23 25.10
N TYR A 505 7.90 -16.33 26.05
CA TYR A 505 8.33 -14.95 25.85
C TYR A 505 8.94 -14.43 27.16
N ILE A 506 10.21 -14.02 27.11
CA ILE A 506 10.95 -13.58 28.30
C ILE A 506 11.30 -12.10 28.14
N PRO A 507 10.60 -11.19 28.83
CA PRO A 507 10.95 -9.78 28.79
C PRO A 507 12.20 -9.47 29.63
N TYR A 508 12.90 -8.39 29.29
CA TYR A 508 14.07 -7.91 30.03
C TYR A 508 13.81 -7.72 31.53
N ALA A 509 12.59 -7.30 31.91
CA ALA A 509 12.20 -7.11 33.30
C ALA A 509 12.15 -8.42 34.10
N GLU A 510 11.90 -9.55 33.43
CA GLU A 510 11.92 -10.88 34.04
C GLU A 510 13.35 -11.43 34.13
N ASN A 511 14.13 -11.29 33.05
CA ASN A 511 15.53 -11.73 33.01
C ASN A 511 16.40 -10.74 32.24
N ASN A 512 17.06 -9.83 32.96
CA ASN A 512 17.90 -8.79 32.37
C ASN A 512 19.23 -9.27 31.76
N THR A 513 19.52 -10.58 31.83
CA THR A 513 20.73 -11.20 31.27
C THR A 513 20.42 -12.00 30.01
N SER A 514 19.28 -12.70 29.98
CA SER A 514 18.85 -13.55 28.86
C SER A 514 17.36 -13.35 28.60
N PHE A 515 17.01 -12.56 27.58
CA PHE A 515 15.65 -12.11 27.29
C PHE A 515 15.37 -12.07 25.78
N ASP A 516 14.11 -12.06 25.39
CA ASP A 516 13.67 -11.93 24.00
C ASP A 516 13.51 -10.47 23.56
N ALA A 517 13.02 -9.59 24.44
CA ALA A 517 12.83 -8.18 24.12
C ALA A 517 12.94 -7.24 25.35
N TYR A 518 13.21 -5.97 25.08
CA TYR A 518 13.15 -4.87 26.03
C TYR A 518 11.82 -4.14 25.88
N GLU A 519 10.91 -4.29 26.85
CA GLU A 519 9.59 -3.64 26.83
C GLU A 519 9.68 -2.19 27.33
N VAL A 520 9.05 -1.28 26.60
CA VAL A 520 8.92 0.13 26.99
C VAL A 520 7.47 0.48 27.32
N SER A 521 7.28 1.52 28.14
CA SER A 521 5.93 1.97 28.52
C SER A 521 5.36 3.04 27.58
N ASN A 522 6.24 3.63 26.77
CA ASN A 522 5.92 4.63 25.77
C ASN A 522 6.83 4.42 24.54
N PRO A 523 6.31 4.49 23.30
CA PRO A 523 7.11 4.25 22.10
C PRO A 523 8.23 5.28 21.92
N SER A 524 8.16 6.46 22.52
CA SER A 524 9.26 7.46 22.45
C SER A 524 10.43 7.17 23.40
N GLU A 525 10.33 6.17 24.29
CA GLU A 525 11.42 5.81 25.21
C GLU A 525 12.58 5.17 24.45
N GLN A 526 13.82 5.54 24.79
CA GLN A 526 15.00 4.91 24.23
C GLN A 526 15.39 3.67 25.04
N VAL A 527 15.91 2.65 24.35
CA VAL A 527 16.61 1.54 25.00
C VAL A 527 17.98 2.04 25.47
N PRO A 528 18.32 1.92 26.77
CA PRO A 528 19.61 2.36 27.28
C PRO A 528 20.77 1.63 26.60
N ALA A 529 21.86 2.35 26.28
CA ALA A 529 23.02 1.76 25.63
C ALA A 529 23.73 0.65 26.44
N SER A 530 23.45 0.57 27.75
CA SER A 530 23.91 -0.49 28.66
C SER A 530 23.15 -1.81 28.50
N VAL A 531 21.96 -1.81 27.90
CA VAL A 531 21.22 -3.02 27.57
C VAL A 531 21.86 -3.65 26.35
N LYS A 532 22.39 -4.87 26.53
CA LYS A 532 23.08 -5.63 25.49
C LYS A 532 22.52 -7.04 25.38
N THR A 533 22.62 -7.63 24.19
CA THR A 533 22.38 -9.07 24.02
C THR A 533 23.45 -9.88 24.76
N LEU A 534 23.03 -11.02 25.34
CA LEU A 534 23.89 -11.97 26.04
C LEU A 534 25.03 -12.46 25.13
N VAL A 535 24.67 -12.89 23.93
CA VAL A 535 25.61 -13.39 22.94
C VAL A 535 25.70 -12.41 21.78
N GLY A 536 26.84 -11.73 21.69
CA GLY A 536 27.14 -10.73 20.68
C GLY A 536 27.39 -9.34 21.24
N GLY A 537 26.81 -9.00 22.40
CA GLY A 537 26.99 -7.69 23.02
C GLY A 537 26.35 -6.56 22.21
N THR A 538 25.33 -6.87 21.39
CA THR A 538 24.62 -5.94 20.52
C THR A 538 23.77 -4.98 21.36
N SER A 539 23.83 -3.68 21.06
CA SER A 539 22.83 -2.71 21.52
C SER A 539 21.85 -2.34 20.41
N TYR A 540 20.66 -1.91 20.83
CA TYR A 540 19.69 -1.27 19.97
C TYR A 540 20.15 0.13 19.54
N ASP A 541 19.96 0.44 18.27
CA ASP A 541 20.42 1.70 17.66
C ASP A 541 19.47 2.90 17.89
N ASN A 542 18.27 2.66 18.44
CA ASN A 542 17.23 3.67 18.69
C ASN A 542 16.78 4.44 17.43
N PHE A 543 16.83 3.81 16.25
CA PHE A 543 16.43 4.43 14.97
C PHE A 543 15.00 5.00 15.00
N ASP A 544 14.08 4.31 15.66
CA ASP A 544 12.65 4.61 15.76
C ASP A 544 12.35 5.91 16.53
N THR A 545 13.23 6.29 17.47
CA THR A 545 13.10 7.55 18.22
C THR A 545 13.78 8.74 17.55
N ASN A 546 14.45 8.51 16.41
CA ASN A 546 15.15 9.54 15.66
C ASN A 546 14.29 10.04 14.50
N PRO A 547 13.71 11.26 14.56
CA PRO A 547 12.83 11.78 13.51
C PRO A 547 13.52 12.03 12.16
N SER A 548 14.86 12.05 12.14
CA SER A 548 15.61 12.12 10.87
C SER A 548 15.72 10.78 10.16
N LEU A 549 15.51 9.68 10.89
CA LEU A 549 15.59 8.30 10.41
C LEU A 549 14.23 7.65 10.28
N MET A 550 13.23 8.07 11.06
CA MET A 550 11.89 7.45 11.13
C MET A 550 10.84 8.23 10.33
N TYR A 551 9.93 7.53 9.65
CA TYR A 551 8.78 8.12 8.96
C TYR A 551 7.64 8.45 9.94
N ALA A 552 6.70 9.29 9.50
CA ALA A 552 5.47 9.55 10.25
C ALA A 552 4.46 8.42 10.02
N TYR A 553 3.80 7.98 11.08
CA TYR A 553 2.77 6.94 11.05
C TYR A 553 1.84 7.06 12.26
N ALA A 554 0.70 6.38 12.20
CA ALA A 554 -0.20 6.20 13.33
C ALA A 554 -0.50 4.72 13.57
N ALA A 555 0.07 4.14 14.63
CA ALA A 555 -0.25 2.78 15.02
C ALA A 555 -1.68 2.70 15.59
N ASP A 556 -2.52 1.85 15.00
CA ASP A 556 -3.73 1.35 15.65
C ASP A 556 -3.43 0.62 16.97
N LYS A 557 -4.49 0.40 17.74
CA LYS A 557 -4.43 -0.46 18.92
C LYS A 557 -4.24 -1.90 18.47
N ALA A 558 -3.30 -2.61 19.10
CA ALA A 558 -3.07 -4.03 18.82
C ALA A 558 -4.37 -4.86 18.85
N GLU A 559 -5.27 -4.53 19.77
CA GLU A 559 -6.57 -5.17 19.91
C GLU A 559 -7.50 -5.08 18.69
N ASP A 560 -7.40 -4.00 17.91
CA ASP A 560 -8.21 -3.76 16.72
C ASP A 560 -7.56 -4.37 15.46
N VAL A 561 -6.25 -4.64 15.50
CA VAL A 561 -5.46 -5.15 14.36
C VAL A 561 -6.12 -6.34 13.67
N PRO A 562 -6.58 -7.40 14.37
CA PRO A 562 -7.18 -8.52 13.67
C PRO A 562 -8.44 -8.14 12.86
N SER A 563 -9.26 -7.20 13.35
CA SER A 563 -10.44 -6.72 12.62
C SER A 563 -10.10 -5.79 11.45
N ILE A 564 -9.00 -5.05 11.56
CA ILE A 564 -8.49 -4.17 10.49
C ILE A 564 -7.92 -5.03 9.37
N VAL A 565 -7.07 -5.99 9.73
CA VAL A 565 -6.38 -6.91 8.81
C VAL A 565 -7.36 -7.85 8.11
N GLU A 566 -8.37 -8.36 8.80
CA GLU A 566 -9.44 -9.19 8.20
C GLU A 566 -10.57 -8.36 7.56
N GLY A 567 -10.47 -7.03 7.60
CA GLY A 567 -11.47 -6.14 7.01
C GLY A 567 -11.34 -6.00 5.51
N PHE A 568 -12.37 -5.45 4.87
CA PHE A 568 -12.47 -5.26 3.43
C PHE A 568 -11.31 -4.47 2.78
N TYR A 569 -10.69 -3.57 3.55
CA TYR A 569 -9.50 -2.79 3.15
C TYR A 569 -8.18 -3.33 3.73
N GLY A 570 -8.26 -4.50 4.38
CA GLY A 570 -7.21 -5.16 5.12
C GLY A 570 -6.27 -5.97 4.23
N ALA A 571 -5.68 -7.00 4.82
CA ALA A 571 -4.61 -7.75 4.18
C ALA A 571 -5.10 -8.68 3.07
N GLY A 572 -4.25 -8.86 2.05
CA GLY A 572 -4.57 -9.62 0.85
C GLY A 572 -5.08 -8.73 -0.29
N ARG A 573 -5.37 -9.36 -1.42
CA ARG A 573 -5.95 -8.66 -2.56
C ARG A 573 -7.43 -8.32 -2.29
N LEU A 574 -8.03 -7.53 -3.18
CA LEU A 574 -9.43 -7.11 -3.13
C LEU A 574 -10.34 -8.28 -2.74
N ASN A 575 -11.27 -8.03 -1.80
CA ASN A 575 -12.19 -9.03 -1.23
C ASN A 575 -11.51 -10.22 -0.53
N HIS A 576 -10.23 -10.11 -0.16
CA HIS A 576 -9.39 -11.24 0.30
C HIS A 576 -9.25 -12.36 -0.75
N GLY A 577 -9.37 -11.98 -2.03
CA GLY A 577 -9.26 -12.88 -3.15
C GLY A 577 -10.48 -13.76 -3.40
N ASP A 578 -10.38 -14.63 -4.40
CA ASP A 578 -11.41 -15.56 -4.84
C ASP A 578 -11.29 -16.98 -4.24
N ILE A 579 -10.41 -17.17 -3.26
CA ILE A 579 -10.25 -18.43 -2.51
C ILE A 579 -10.79 -18.25 -1.09
N ASP A 580 -11.94 -18.88 -0.81
CA ASP A 580 -12.49 -18.98 0.55
C ASP A 580 -12.01 -20.30 1.18
N PHE A 581 -10.93 -20.21 1.96
CA PHE A 581 -10.37 -21.33 2.70
C PHE A 581 -10.08 -20.91 4.14
N VAL A 582 -10.56 -21.71 5.10
CA VAL A 582 -10.30 -21.55 6.53
C VAL A 582 -9.42 -22.70 6.99
N ILE A 583 -8.27 -22.37 7.59
CA ILE A 583 -7.38 -23.35 8.19
C ILE A 583 -7.93 -23.69 9.59
N PRO A 584 -8.21 -24.97 9.91
CA PRO A 584 -8.81 -25.34 11.19
C PRO A 584 -7.88 -25.15 12.40
N ASP A 585 -8.39 -24.62 13.51
CA ASP A 585 -7.64 -24.31 14.74
C ASP A 585 -6.95 -25.52 15.39
N GLU A 586 -7.54 -26.72 15.33
CA GLU A 586 -6.98 -27.92 15.98
C GLU A 586 -5.66 -28.42 15.37
N THR A 587 -5.22 -27.80 14.28
CA THR A 587 -4.11 -28.28 13.48
C THR A 587 -2.78 -27.55 13.72
N VAL A 588 -2.79 -26.56 14.60
CA VAL A 588 -1.76 -25.53 14.74
C VAL A 588 -0.54 -26.00 15.54
N VAL A 589 -0.66 -27.11 16.27
CA VAL A 589 0.38 -27.59 17.19
C VAL A 589 0.94 -28.93 16.71
N THR A 590 1.96 -28.88 15.86
CA THR A 590 2.83 -30.03 15.58
C THR A 590 4.24 -29.75 16.11
N ASN A 591 5.13 -30.75 16.16
CA ASN A 591 6.52 -30.55 16.61
C ASN A 591 7.38 -29.77 15.58
N GLY A 592 6.85 -28.70 14.95
CA GLY A 592 7.51 -27.86 13.95
C GLY A 592 7.19 -28.16 12.48
N HIS A 593 7.54 -27.22 11.59
CA HIS A 593 7.53 -27.28 10.12
C HIS A 593 6.41 -28.13 9.50
N GLN A 594 5.21 -27.58 9.50
CA GLN A 594 4.01 -28.29 9.09
C GLN A 594 4.07 -28.68 7.60
N GLN A 595 3.48 -29.83 7.27
CA GLN A 595 3.25 -30.17 5.87
C GLN A 595 2.11 -29.30 5.31
N PRO A 596 2.13 -28.98 4.00
CA PRO A 596 1.01 -28.28 3.37
C PRO A 596 -0.31 -29.01 3.59
N TRP A 597 -1.38 -28.23 3.83
CA TRP A 597 -2.73 -28.76 3.95
C TRP A 597 -3.16 -29.46 2.66
N PRO A 598 -3.55 -30.76 2.68
CA PRO A 598 -3.95 -31.46 1.46
C PRO A 598 -5.12 -30.77 0.73
N ALA A 599 -6.07 -30.19 1.47
CA ALA A 599 -7.20 -29.47 0.91
C ALA A 599 -6.77 -28.16 0.22
N LEU A 600 -5.97 -27.33 0.89
CA LEU A 600 -5.43 -26.11 0.30
C LEU A 600 -4.53 -26.42 -0.89
N ALA A 601 -3.65 -27.42 -0.78
CA ALA A 601 -2.80 -27.88 -1.87
C ALA A 601 -3.62 -28.27 -3.11
N SER A 602 -4.72 -29.00 -2.90
CA SER A 602 -5.62 -29.38 -3.98
C SER A 602 -6.29 -28.17 -4.63
N ILE A 603 -6.71 -27.17 -3.83
CA ILE A 603 -7.27 -25.91 -4.35
C ILE A 603 -6.22 -25.16 -5.20
N LEU A 604 -4.99 -25.01 -4.69
CA LEU A 604 -3.93 -24.30 -5.40
C LEU A 604 -3.54 -25.02 -6.71
N ASP A 605 -3.42 -26.35 -6.67
CA ASP A 605 -3.02 -27.13 -7.86
C ASP A 605 -4.12 -27.13 -8.94
N ALA A 606 -5.39 -27.11 -8.53
CA ALA A 606 -6.54 -27.03 -9.43
C ALA A 606 -6.95 -25.59 -9.79
N TYR A 607 -6.27 -24.56 -9.24
CA TYR A 607 -6.72 -23.18 -9.33
C TYR A 607 -6.83 -22.71 -10.78
N THR A 608 -7.99 -22.13 -11.10
CA THR A 608 -8.28 -21.42 -12.34
C THR A 608 -8.99 -20.12 -11.99
N SER A 609 -8.56 -19.00 -12.56
CA SER A 609 -9.34 -17.76 -12.47
C SER A 609 -10.73 -17.96 -13.10
N GLY A 610 -11.73 -17.28 -12.55
CA GLY A 610 -13.10 -17.32 -13.06
C GLY A 610 -13.33 -16.56 -14.37
N VAL A 611 -12.31 -15.83 -14.87
CA VAL A 611 -12.39 -15.06 -16.12
C VAL A 611 -12.57 -16.00 -17.32
N VAL A 612 -13.68 -15.82 -18.03
CA VAL A 612 -14.01 -16.51 -19.28
C VAL A 612 -13.49 -15.73 -20.49
N LYS A 613 -13.61 -14.39 -20.44
CA LYS A 613 -13.21 -13.50 -21.54
C LYS A 613 -12.76 -12.16 -20.99
N VAL A 614 -11.66 -11.64 -21.52
CA VAL A 614 -11.21 -10.26 -21.33
C VAL A 614 -11.59 -9.46 -22.58
N PHE A 615 -12.29 -8.34 -22.42
CA PHE A 615 -12.67 -7.52 -23.57
C PHE A 615 -11.46 -6.71 -24.07
N GLY A 616 -11.38 -6.46 -25.39
CA GLY A 616 -10.21 -5.80 -25.99
C GLY A 616 -8.91 -6.62 -25.95
N GLU A 617 -8.95 -7.88 -25.50
CA GLU A 617 -7.81 -8.78 -25.59
C GLU A 617 -7.55 -9.14 -27.08
N SER A 618 -6.46 -8.60 -27.63
CA SER A 618 -5.95 -8.95 -28.96
C SER A 618 -4.56 -9.54 -28.88
N ASP A 619 -4.21 -10.43 -29.82
CA ASP A 619 -2.86 -10.99 -29.97
C ASP A 619 -1.88 -9.90 -30.43
N GLY A 620 -1.36 -9.12 -29.49
CA GLY A 620 -0.35 -8.08 -29.74
C GLY A 620 -0.94 -6.73 -30.13
N GLY A 621 -1.05 -5.84 -29.14
CA GLY A 621 -1.34 -4.43 -29.37
C GLY A 621 -1.11 -3.64 -28.09
N THR A 622 -0.28 -2.60 -28.17
CA THR A 622 -0.27 -1.52 -27.18
C THR A 622 -1.58 -0.78 -27.33
N VAL A 623 -2.43 -0.78 -26.30
CA VAL A 623 -3.47 0.26 -26.21
C VAL A 623 -2.74 1.49 -25.68
N ASN A 624 -2.58 2.52 -26.52
CA ASN A 624 -2.38 3.85 -25.96
C ASN A 624 -3.63 4.14 -25.14
N PRO A 625 -3.50 4.51 -23.85
CA PRO A 625 -4.67 4.76 -23.03
C PRO A 625 -5.55 5.83 -23.69
N THR A 626 -6.86 5.61 -23.70
CA THR A 626 -7.77 6.75 -23.63
C THR A 626 -7.39 7.49 -22.35
N PRO A 627 -7.20 8.82 -22.32
CA PRO A 627 -6.86 9.52 -21.09
C PRO A 627 -7.89 9.17 -20.01
N ASP A 628 -7.49 8.30 -19.08
CA ASP A 628 -8.26 7.88 -17.91
C ASP A 628 -8.49 9.11 -17.01
N PRO A 629 -9.37 9.05 -16.00
CA PRO A 629 -9.74 10.21 -15.21
C PRO A 629 -8.52 10.69 -14.43
N THR A 630 -7.78 11.63 -15.01
CA THR A 630 -7.42 12.82 -14.25
C THR A 630 -8.73 13.41 -13.76
N PRO A 631 -8.96 13.53 -12.44
CA PRO A 631 -9.74 14.63 -11.96
C PRO A 631 -9.17 15.89 -12.62
N ASP A 632 -10.03 16.79 -13.07
CA ASP A 632 -9.63 18.15 -13.40
C ASP A 632 -8.64 18.62 -12.32
N PRO A 633 -7.50 19.25 -12.66
CA PRO A 633 -6.40 19.40 -11.74
C PRO A 633 -6.88 20.26 -10.57
N THR A 634 -7.16 19.61 -9.45
CA THR A 634 -7.00 20.28 -8.16
C THR A 634 -5.50 20.56 -8.09
N PRO A 635 -5.06 21.83 -8.00
CA PRO A 635 -3.64 22.15 -8.01
C PRO A 635 -2.99 21.56 -6.76
N ASP A 636 -1.94 20.76 -6.94
CA ASP A 636 -1.04 20.31 -5.89
C ASP A 636 0.29 21.06 -6.05
N PRO A 637 1.09 21.31 -4.99
CA PRO A 637 0.76 21.79 -3.66
C PRO A 637 1.01 23.31 -3.55
N THR A 638 0.47 23.90 -2.49
CA THR A 638 0.77 25.22 -1.91
C THR A 638 2.21 25.71 -2.18
N PRO A 639 2.41 26.79 -2.97
CA PRO A 639 3.53 27.69 -2.71
C PRO A 639 3.32 28.24 -1.30
N GLY A 640 4.36 28.22 -0.47
CA GLY A 640 4.29 28.61 0.95
C GLY A 640 3.46 29.87 1.19
N PRO A 641 2.87 30.00 2.39
CA PRO A 641 1.93 31.07 2.72
C PRO A 641 2.66 32.40 2.48
N ASP A 642 2.22 33.21 1.51
CA ASP A 642 2.47 34.66 1.40
C ASP A 642 2.17 35.25 -0.01
N ALA A 643 1.75 34.48 -1.03
CA ALA A 643 1.33 35.08 -2.31
C ALA A 643 -0.14 35.57 -2.26
N PRO A 644 -0.44 36.87 -2.43
CA PRO A 644 -1.81 37.38 -2.43
C PRO A 644 -2.61 36.91 -3.67
N VAL A 645 -3.87 36.54 -3.46
CA VAL A 645 -4.80 36.03 -4.48
C VAL A 645 -5.41 37.19 -5.28
N ILE A 646 -5.53 37.05 -6.61
CA ILE A 646 -6.01 38.10 -7.51
C ILE A 646 -7.53 38.00 -7.72
N GLU A 647 -8.28 38.98 -7.21
CA GLU A 647 -9.77 39.03 -7.30
C GLU A 647 -10.30 40.08 -8.29
N GLY A 648 -9.48 41.05 -8.72
CA GLY A 648 -9.89 42.17 -9.58
C GLY A 648 -8.97 42.39 -10.79
N THR A 649 -9.23 43.46 -11.56
CA THR A 649 -8.33 43.86 -12.64
C THR A 649 -6.98 44.27 -12.07
N VAL A 650 -5.92 43.59 -12.50
CA VAL A 650 -4.55 43.89 -12.05
C VAL A 650 -3.58 43.90 -13.21
N THR A 651 -2.46 44.60 -13.02
CA THR A 651 -1.33 44.61 -13.94
C THR A 651 -0.04 44.25 -13.22
N CYS A 652 0.92 43.69 -13.96
CA CYS A 652 2.29 43.46 -13.52
C CYS A 652 3.26 43.88 -14.63
N SER A 653 4.01 44.94 -14.35
CA SER A 653 5.17 45.41 -15.11
C SER A 653 6.49 45.10 -14.39
N PHE A 654 7.60 45.31 -15.11
CA PHE A 654 8.95 44.93 -14.67
C PHE A 654 9.84 46.17 -14.53
N ALA A 655 10.66 46.21 -13.49
CA ALA A 655 11.71 47.20 -13.31
C ALA A 655 13.06 46.67 -13.83
N ALA A 656 14.00 47.58 -14.11
CA ALA A 656 15.32 47.22 -14.69
C ALA A 656 16.19 46.34 -13.76
N ASP A 657 15.90 46.32 -12.46
CA ASP A 657 16.53 45.47 -11.45
C ASP A 657 15.85 44.09 -11.30
N GLY A 658 14.84 43.82 -12.11
CA GLY A 658 14.06 42.57 -12.06
C GLY A 658 12.91 42.58 -11.06
N THR A 659 12.64 43.70 -10.38
CA THR A 659 11.51 43.80 -9.45
C THR A 659 10.18 43.84 -10.22
N LEU A 660 9.16 43.13 -9.69
CA LEU A 660 7.79 43.17 -10.19
C LEU A 660 7.03 44.32 -9.53
N SER A 661 6.19 45.02 -10.28
CA SER A 661 5.31 46.06 -9.70
C SER A 661 4.15 45.49 -8.87
N ASN A 662 3.87 44.19 -8.99
CA ASN A 662 2.79 43.53 -8.27
C ASN A 662 3.27 42.19 -7.71
N THR A 663 3.22 42.04 -6.39
CA THR A 663 3.69 40.87 -5.64
C THR A 663 2.74 39.67 -5.70
N SER A 664 1.55 39.83 -6.28
CA SER A 664 0.63 38.71 -6.58
C SER A 664 1.13 37.83 -7.73
N PHE A 665 2.19 38.28 -8.41
CA PHE A 665 2.93 37.53 -9.40
C PHE A 665 4.29 37.14 -8.81
N ALA A 666 4.76 35.94 -9.12
CA ALA A 666 6.10 35.47 -8.78
C ALA A 666 6.91 35.27 -10.07
N LEU A 667 8.19 35.65 -10.03
CA LEU A 667 9.13 35.49 -11.14
C LEU A 667 10.26 34.55 -10.73
N THR A 668 10.39 33.41 -11.40
CA THR A 668 11.47 32.42 -11.19
C THR A 668 12.34 32.29 -12.46
N GLY A 669 13.66 32.06 -12.29
CA GLY A 669 14.63 31.91 -13.39
C GLY A 669 16.06 32.37 -13.08
N GLU A 670 17.02 32.00 -13.94
CA GLU A 670 18.45 32.36 -13.82
C GLU A 670 18.67 33.86 -14.11
N ALA A 671 18.72 34.63 -13.02
CA ALA A 671 18.68 36.10 -12.97
C ALA A 671 17.40 36.67 -13.59
N LYS A 672 16.72 37.58 -12.89
CA LYS A 672 15.52 38.28 -13.35
C LYS A 672 15.87 39.21 -14.53
N ASN A 673 16.17 38.62 -15.67
CA ASN A 673 16.80 39.25 -16.82
C ASN A 673 15.77 40.13 -17.54
N VAL A 674 15.80 41.42 -17.20
CA VAL A 674 14.97 42.46 -17.80
C VAL A 674 15.82 43.26 -18.78
N LYS A 675 15.27 43.63 -19.93
CA LYS A 675 15.88 44.58 -20.86
C LYS A 675 15.36 45.98 -20.59
N LYS A 676 16.26 46.96 -20.56
CA LYS A 676 15.90 48.39 -20.56
C LYS A 676 15.44 48.79 -21.96
N GLU A 677 14.17 49.11 -22.11
CA GLU A 677 13.54 49.53 -23.36
C GLU A 677 12.25 50.29 -23.06
N GLU A 678 11.84 51.21 -23.94
CA GLU A 678 10.61 51.99 -23.74
C GLU A 678 9.49 51.43 -24.62
N THR A 679 8.45 50.88 -23.99
CA THR A 679 7.24 50.37 -24.67
C THR A 679 6.03 51.16 -24.18
N VAL A 680 5.27 51.74 -25.11
CA VAL A 680 4.04 52.51 -24.77
C VAL A 680 2.83 51.59 -24.92
N ILE A 681 2.09 51.39 -23.83
CA ILE A 681 0.85 50.58 -23.79
C ILE A 681 -0.24 51.47 -23.18
N ASP A 682 -1.35 51.64 -23.88
CA ASP A 682 -2.49 52.46 -23.46
C ASP A 682 -2.09 53.87 -22.94
N GLY A 683 -1.10 54.49 -23.59
CA GLY A 683 -0.59 55.83 -23.23
C GLY A 683 0.40 55.87 -22.05
N THR A 684 0.74 54.73 -21.46
CA THR A 684 1.73 54.61 -20.37
C THR A 684 3.04 54.04 -20.90
N THR A 685 4.17 54.67 -20.58
CA THR A 685 5.50 54.20 -20.96
C THR A 685 6.07 53.24 -19.91
N TYR A 686 6.37 52.02 -20.31
CA TYR A 686 7.09 51.01 -19.53
C TYR A 686 8.55 50.97 -19.98
N THR A 687 9.48 51.23 -19.05
CA THR A 687 10.91 51.42 -19.35
C THR A 687 11.73 50.13 -19.28
N ALA A 688 11.09 48.99 -19.07
CA ALA A 688 11.74 47.69 -19.01
C ALA A 688 10.80 46.54 -19.40
N SER A 689 11.35 45.49 -20.02
CA SER A 689 10.61 44.28 -20.37
C SER A 689 11.34 43.02 -19.94
N LEU A 690 10.60 42.06 -19.40
CA LEU A 690 11.11 40.76 -18.99
C LEU A 690 11.52 39.93 -20.20
N LYS A 691 12.73 39.37 -20.21
CA LYS A 691 13.19 38.45 -21.25
C LYS A 691 12.67 37.04 -20.98
N MET A 692 11.92 36.47 -21.92
CA MET A 692 11.38 35.11 -21.80
C MET A 692 12.42 34.08 -22.28
N GLU A 693 13.13 33.47 -21.33
CA GLU A 693 14.13 32.43 -21.57
C GLU A 693 13.65 31.05 -21.09
N SER A 694 14.41 29.99 -21.42
CA SER A 694 13.98 28.60 -21.16
C SER A 694 13.71 28.29 -19.69
N LYS A 695 14.25 29.10 -18.76
CA LYS A 695 14.03 29.02 -17.31
C LYS A 695 13.18 30.18 -16.76
N THR A 696 12.72 31.12 -17.58
CA THR A 696 11.91 32.26 -17.11
C THR A 696 10.45 31.83 -16.98
N GLU A 697 9.90 32.00 -15.78
CA GLU A 697 8.50 31.73 -15.48
C GLU A 697 7.90 32.88 -14.67
N VAL A 698 6.71 33.34 -15.07
CA VAL A 698 5.87 34.23 -14.27
C VAL A 698 4.65 33.45 -13.82
N SER A 699 4.49 33.21 -12.52
CA SER A 699 3.35 32.50 -11.94
C SER A 699 2.44 33.43 -11.13
N PHE A 700 1.15 33.11 -11.07
CA PHE A 700 0.13 33.85 -10.34
C PHE A 700 -1.10 32.96 -10.08
N THR A 701 -1.97 33.37 -9.15
CA THR A 701 -3.23 32.64 -8.84
C THR A 701 -4.43 33.58 -8.95
N THR A 702 -5.47 33.15 -9.65
CA THR A 702 -6.75 33.87 -9.81
C THR A 702 -7.83 33.18 -8.96
N SER A 703 -8.69 33.94 -8.29
CA SER A 703 -9.84 33.38 -7.54
C SER A 703 -11.09 33.17 -8.39
N GLN A 704 -11.10 33.69 -9.61
CA GLN A 704 -12.23 33.68 -10.53
C GLN A 704 -11.72 33.64 -11.98
N LYS A 705 -12.65 33.46 -12.91
CA LYS A 705 -12.37 33.47 -14.35
C LYS A 705 -11.87 34.85 -14.81
N MET A 706 -10.73 34.87 -15.49
CA MET A 706 -10.03 36.10 -15.89
C MET A 706 -9.65 36.05 -17.37
N THR A 707 -9.64 37.20 -18.04
CA THR A 707 -8.96 37.38 -19.32
C THR A 707 -7.54 37.88 -19.07
N LEU A 708 -6.54 37.08 -19.47
CA LEU A 708 -5.12 37.42 -19.48
C LEU A 708 -4.76 38.14 -20.76
N TYR A 709 -4.03 39.25 -20.62
CA TYR A 709 -3.35 39.97 -21.70
C TYR A 709 -1.85 40.02 -21.42
N VAL A 710 -1.05 39.63 -22.43
CA VAL A 710 0.42 39.73 -22.40
C VAL A 710 0.87 40.68 -23.50
N TYR A 711 1.44 41.81 -23.10
CA TYR A 711 1.97 42.83 -24.00
C TYR A 711 3.49 42.69 -24.11
N TYR A 712 3.99 42.79 -25.34
CA TYR A 712 5.40 42.52 -25.66
C TYR A 712 6.23 43.80 -25.73
N GLY A 713 7.50 43.69 -25.37
CA GLY A 713 8.48 44.76 -25.56
C GLY A 713 8.96 44.85 -27.01
N LEU A 714 9.50 46.00 -27.39
CA LEU A 714 9.96 46.29 -28.76
C LEU A 714 11.19 45.49 -29.19
N SER A 715 11.97 44.99 -28.24
CA SER A 715 13.23 44.28 -28.47
C SER A 715 13.06 42.77 -28.68
N GLY A 716 11.85 42.23 -28.54
CA GLY A 716 11.48 40.87 -28.90
C GLY A 716 10.98 40.81 -30.35
N THR A 717 11.42 39.81 -31.12
CA THR A 717 10.98 39.64 -32.52
C THR A 717 9.73 38.78 -32.68
N ASN A 718 9.31 38.10 -31.62
CA ASN A 718 8.19 37.17 -31.63
C ASN A 718 7.12 37.62 -30.63
N THR A 719 5.84 37.43 -30.95
CA THR A 719 4.70 37.79 -30.08
C THR A 719 3.94 36.54 -29.67
N ASN A 720 4.63 35.67 -28.92
CA ASN A 720 4.06 34.45 -28.35
C ASN A 720 4.67 34.09 -27.01
N VAL A 721 3.87 33.46 -26.16
CA VAL A 721 4.28 32.87 -24.87
C VAL A 721 3.59 31.51 -24.70
N LYS A 722 4.01 30.71 -23.74
CA LYS A 722 3.22 29.57 -23.27
C LYS A 722 2.43 29.98 -22.04
N VAL A 723 1.13 29.80 -22.07
CA VAL A 723 0.25 29.94 -20.90
C VAL A 723 -0.16 28.54 -20.51
N ASP A 724 0.19 28.14 -19.29
CA ASP A 724 -0.05 26.78 -18.76
C ASP A 724 0.44 25.67 -19.70
N GLY A 725 1.61 25.90 -20.31
CA GLY A 725 2.27 24.96 -21.23
C GLY A 725 1.78 25.04 -22.68
N VAL A 726 0.67 25.71 -22.96
CA VAL A 726 0.09 25.85 -24.31
C VAL A 726 0.65 27.10 -25.00
N LYS A 727 1.19 26.98 -26.21
CA LYS A 727 1.69 28.12 -26.99
C LYS A 727 0.51 29.00 -27.42
N GLN A 728 0.59 30.28 -27.08
CA GLN A 728 -0.39 31.32 -27.38
C GLN A 728 0.27 32.40 -28.22
N THR A 729 -0.44 32.91 -29.22
CA THR A 729 0.07 33.91 -30.18
C THR A 729 -0.85 35.13 -30.23
N GLY A 730 -0.28 36.32 -30.42
CA GLY A 730 -1.05 37.56 -30.55
C GLY A 730 -0.31 38.75 -29.96
N ALA A 731 -0.69 39.98 -30.34
CA ALA A 731 -0.08 41.21 -29.85
C ALA A 731 -1.17 42.24 -29.48
N PRO A 732 -1.68 42.25 -28.23
CA PRO A 732 -1.28 41.38 -27.11
C PRO A 732 -1.79 39.94 -27.27
N THR A 733 -1.12 38.99 -26.62
CA THR A 733 -1.65 37.63 -26.47
C THR A 733 -2.82 37.70 -25.48
N THR A 734 -3.98 37.15 -25.87
CA THR A 734 -5.22 37.20 -25.09
C THR A 734 -5.74 35.79 -24.83
N VAL A 735 -5.95 35.42 -23.57
CA VAL A 735 -6.36 34.06 -23.16
C VAL A 735 -7.38 34.16 -22.03
N VAL A 736 -8.45 33.37 -22.08
CA VAL A 736 -9.37 33.20 -20.95
C VAL A 736 -8.81 32.12 -20.02
N LEU A 737 -8.65 32.46 -18.75
CA LEU A 737 -8.18 31.61 -17.67
C LEU A 737 -9.35 31.31 -16.74
N GLU A 738 -9.48 30.06 -16.31
CA GLU A 738 -10.36 29.71 -15.20
C GLU A 738 -9.78 30.20 -13.86
N ALA A 739 -10.49 30.00 -12.76
CA ALA A 739 -9.92 30.24 -11.42
C ALA A 739 -8.84 29.19 -11.13
N GLY A 740 -7.69 29.60 -10.60
CA GLY A 740 -6.63 28.67 -10.22
C GLY A 740 -5.23 29.24 -10.36
N ALA A 741 -4.24 28.36 -10.24
CA ALA A 741 -2.83 28.70 -10.41
C ALA A 741 -2.46 28.66 -11.91
N HIS A 742 -1.80 29.71 -12.38
CA HIS A 742 -1.40 29.88 -13.77
C HIS A 742 0.07 30.27 -13.88
N LYS A 743 0.65 29.98 -15.04
CA LYS A 743 2.02 30.40 -15.36
C LYS A 743 2.22 30.77 -16.82
N ILE A 744 3.09 31.75 -17.02
CA ILE A 744 3.56 32.21 -18.32
C ILE A 744 5.03 31.81 -18.46
N THR A 745 5.35 31.02 -19.47
CA THR A 745 6.72 30.57 -19.79
C THR A 745 7.06 30.88 -21.25
N LYS A 746 8.32 30.66 -21.64
CA LYS A 746 8.80 30.91 -23.01
C LYS A 746 8.07 30.03 -24.04
N GLY A 747 7.46 30.67 -25.03
CA GLY A 747 7.13 30.04 -26.31
C GLY A 747 8.36 30.05 -27.21
N GLU A 748 8.64 31.21 -27.80
CA GLU A 748 9.87 31.55 -28.50
C GLU A 748 10.59 32.72 -27.80
N SER A 749 11.81 33.04 -28.26
CA SER A 749 12.55 34.18 -27.71
C SER A 749 11.79 35.49 -27.91
N THR A 750 11.44 36.16 -26.82
CA THR A 750 10.68 37.42 -26.82
C THR A 750 10.93 38.23 -25.53
N THR A 751 10.37 39.43 -25.45
CA THR A 751 10.29 40.23 -24.23
C THR A 751 8.84 40.62 -23.89
N VAL A 752 8.49 40.62 -22.61
CA VAL A 752 7.16 40.97 -22.10
C VAL A 752 7.25 42.28 -21.33
N ALA A 753 6.52 43.30 -21.76
CA ALA A 753 6.51 44.63 -21.15
C ALA A 753 5.45 44.75 -20.04
N LEU A 754 4.30 44.09 -20.20
CA LEU A 754 3.19 44.15 -19.24
C LEU A 754 2.35 42.87 -19.27
N ILE A 755 1.94 42.41 -18.10
CA ILE A 755 0.88 41.42 -17.91
C ILE A 755 -0.34 42.13 -17.33
N LYS A 756 -1.54 41.84 -17.84
CA LYS A 756 -2.81 42.38 -17.34
C LYS A 756 -3.84 41.26 -17.22
N LEU A 757 -4.55 41.20 -16.10
CA LEU A 757 -5.69 40.31 -15.86
C LEU A 757 -6.95 41.17 -15.69
N VAL A 758 -8.06 40.75 -16.28
CA VAL A 758 -9.36 41.41 -16.18
C VAL A 758 -10.43 40.36 -15.89
N PRO A 759 -11.30 40.53 -14.88
CA PRO A 759 -12.43 39.63 -14.65
C PRO A 759 -13.28 39.43 -15.90
N VAL A 760 -13.69 38.19 -16.18
CA VAL A 760 -14.71 37.93 -17.20
C VAL A 760 -16.07 38.29 -16.59
N THR A 761 -16.71 39.35 -17.08
CA THR A 761 -18.13 39.59 -16.81
C THR A 761 -18.93 38.57 -17.61
N GLU A 762 -19.56 37.62 -16.92
CA GLU A 762 -20.59 36.74 -17.50
C GLU A 762 -21.86 37.50 -17.90
#